data_AF-A0A438KES0-F1
#
_entry.id   AF-A0A438KES0-F1
#
_cell.length_a   1.000
_cell.length_b   1.000
_cell.length_c   1.000
_cell.angle_alpha   90.00
_cell.angle_beta   90.00
_cell.angle_gamma   90.00
#
_symmetry.space_group_name_H-M   'P 1'
#
loop_
_entity.id
_entity.type
_entity.pdbx_description
1 polymer ?
#
loop_
_entity_poly.entity_id
_entity_poly.type
_entity_poly.pdbx_seq_one_letter_code
_entity_poly.pdbx_strand_id
1 'polypeptide(L)'
;MKQHHTSSEAVSSSSTISSSTVPSSSEQSQPPIATPSPSPSMGDDPSLAASRDGHGQESVTVDRRTDFSAVCKWTVHNFPKIKARALWSKYFEVGGFDCRLLIYPKGDSQALPGYISVYLQIMDPRGSSSSKWDCFASYRLAIVNHADDSKSIHRDSWHRFSSKKKSHGWCDFTPSTTLFDSKSGYLFNNDSVLITADILILNESVNFTRDNNELQSASSMASMVVAGPVSDVLSGKFTWKVHNFSLFKEMIKTQKIMSPVFPAGECNLRISVYQSSVNGVEYLSMCLESKDTEKAVVSDRSCWCLFRMSVLNQKPGLNHMHRDSYGRFAADNKSGDNTSLGWNDYMKMSDFIGSDSGFLVDDTAVFSTSFHVIKEFSSFSKNGGLIGVRGGSGGTRKSDGHLGKFTWRIENFTRLKDLLKKRKITGLCIKSRRFQIGNRDCRLIVYPRGQSQPPCHLSVFLEVTDSRNTSSDWSCFVSHRLSVVNQRMEDKSVTKESQNRYSKAAKDWGWREFVTLTSLFDQDSGFLVQDTVVFSAEVLILKETSTMLDLTDQDSESSNSGSQIDKIGKRSSFTWRVENFMSFKEIMETRKIFSKFFQAGGCELRIGVYESFDTICIYLESDQSVGSDPDKNFWVRYRMAVVNQKNPAKTVWKESSICTKTWNNSVLQFMKVSDMLEADAGFLVRDTVVFVCEILDCCPWFEFSDLE
;
A
#
# COMPACT_ATOMS: atom_id res chain seq x y z
N MET A 1 14.86 24.17 -16.94
CA MET A 1 13.91 23.89 -18.05
C MET A 1 13.42 22.46 -17.93
N LYS A 2 12.16 22.25 -17.54
CA LYS A 2 11.52 20.93 -17.42
C LYS A 2 10.97 20.53 -18.80
N GLN A 3 11.53 19.51 -19.43
CA GLN A 3 10.85 18.80 -20.51
C GLN A 3 9.95 17.73 -19.89
N HIS A 4 8.63 17.91 -20.03
CA HIS A 4 7.64 16.88 -19.71
C HIS A 4 7.62 15.84 -20.83
N HIS A 5 8.10 14.62 -20.52
CA HIS A 5 7.70 13.42 -21.25
C HIS A 5 6.69 12.67 -20.39
N THR A 6 5.46 12.58 -20.88
CA THR A 6 4.33 11.87 -20.28
C THR A 6 4.49 10.36 -20.50
N SER A 7 5.07 9.66 -19.52
CA SER A 7 4.76 8.24 -19.32
C SER A 7 3.41 8.17 -18.63
N SER A 8 2.41 7.55 -19.28
CA SER A 8 1.15 7.17 -18.63
C SER A 8 1.47 6.20 -17.49
N GLU A 9 1.51 6.70 -16.25
CA GLU A 9 1.70 5.85 -15.08
C GLU A 9 0.41 5.06 -14.82
N ALA A 10 0.55 3.75 -14.56
CA ALA A 10 -0.58 2.94 -14.14
C ALA A 10 -1.10 3.45 -12.79
N VAL A 11 -2.42 3.49 -12.65
CA VAL A 11 -3.07 3.96 -11.43
C VAL A 11 -3.29 2.80 -10.47
N SER A 12 -3.02 3.04 -9.20
CA SER A 12 -3.49 2.15 -8.13
C SER A 12 -5.00 2.30 -8.03
N SER A 13 -5.75 1.24 -8.35
CA SER A 13 -7.21 1.25 -8.24
C SER A 13 -7.63 1.05 -6.77
N SER A 14 -7.68 2.14 -6.00
CA SER A 14 -8.51 2.19 -4.79
C SER A 14 -9.95 2.48 -5.22
N SER A 15 -10.90 1.65 -4.81
CA SER A 15 -12.33 1.85 -5.06
C SER A 15 -12.80 3.16 -4.39
N THR A 16 -12.81 4.26 -5.13
CA THR A 16 -13.38 5.53 -4.69
C THR A 16 -14.75 5.69 -5.34
N ILE A 17 -15.80 5.48 -4.55
CA ILE A 17 -17.17 5.81 -4.91
C ILE A 17 -17.30 7.34 -4.80
N SER A 18 -17.73 7.98 -5.88
CA SER A 18 -17.98 9.42 -5.95
C SER A 18 -19.24 9.80 -5.15
N SER A 19 -19.08 10.62 -4.10
CA SER A 19 -20.20 11.26 -3.39
C SER A 19 -20.34 12.71 -3.85
N SER A 20 -21.42 13.04 -4.55
CA SER A 20 -21.82 14.42 -4.86
C SER A 20 -22.57 15.05 -3.69
N THR A 21 -22.11 16.24 -3.27
CA THR A 21 -22.65 17.12 -2.22
C THR A 21 -23.89 17.92 -2.65
N VAL A 22 -24.99 17.85 -1.89
CA VAL A 22 -26.07 18.87 -1.73
C VAL A 22 -26.71 18.68 -0.31
N PRO A 23 -27.20 19.71 0.41
CA PRO A 23 -27.04 19.80 1.87
C PRO A 23 -28.17 19.24 2.75
N SER A 24 -27.78 19.07 4.01
CA SER A 24 -28.48 18.73 5.25
C SER A 24 -30.00 18.95 5.34
N SER A 25 -30.74 17.89 5.70
CA SER A 25 -31.68 17.89 6.84
C SER A 25 -32.19 16.48 7.22
N SER A 26 -32.32 16.28 8.53
CA SER A 26 -33.11 15.27 9.26
C SER A 26 -32.70 13.78 9.23
N GLU A 27 -32.63 13.26 10.46
CA GLU A 27 -32.28 11.92 10.91
C GLU A 27 -33.18 10.80 10.34
N GLN A 28 -32.55 9.72 9.86
CA GLN A 28 -33.08 8.35 9.97
C GLN A 28 -31.94 7.35 9.76
N SER A 29 -31.73 6.51 10.77
CA SER A 29 -30.71 5.46 10.85
C SER A 29 -30.89 4.37 9.78
N GLN A 30 -29.93 4.23 8.86
CA GLN A 30 -29.80 3.08 7.95
C GLN A 30 -28.90 1.99 8.55
N PRO A 31 -29.23 0.69 8.40
CA PRO A 31 -28.36 -0.42 8.83
C PRO A 31 -27.23 -0.68 7.80
N PRO A 32 -26.11 -1.30 8.21
CA PRO A 32 -24.92 -1.44 7.38
C PRO A 32 -25.09 -2.45 6.23
N ILE A 33 -24.40 -2.18 5.12
CA ILE A 33 -24.32 -3.03 3.93
C ILE A 33 -23.59 -4.34 4.28
N ALA A 34 -24.32 -5.46 4.27
CA ALA A 34 -23.78 -6.79 4.56
C ALA A 34 -22.98 -7.35 3.36
N THR A 35 -21.76 -7.82 3.63
CA THR A 35 -20.87 -8.47 2.65
C THR A 35 -21.23 -9.96 2.47
N PRO A 36 -21.10 -10.54 1.26
CA PRO A 36 -21.36 -11.97 1.03
C PRO A 36 -20.35 -12.85 1.78
N SER A 37 -20.83 -13.94 2.37
CA SER A 37 -20.09 -14.76 3.34
C SER A 37 -19.73 -16.13 2.74
N PRO A 38 -18.45 -16.55 2.72
CA PRO A 38 -18.11 -17.95 2.48
C PRO A 38 -18.50 -18.78 3.71
N SER A 39 -19.22 -19.88 3.49
CA SER A 39 -19.50 -20.85 4.56
C SER A 39 -18.19 -21.49 5.08
N PRO A 40 -18.13 -21.94 6.35
CA PRO A 40 -16.97 -22.67 6.85
C PRO A 40 -16.84 -23.99 6.08
N SER A 41 -15.61 -24.36 5.72
CA SER A 41 -15.29 -25.66 5.14
C SER A 41 -15.66 -26.76 6.15
N MET A 42 -16.79 -27.41 5.95
CA MET A 42 -17.08 -28.67 6.63
C MET A 42 -16.17 -29.73 6.01
N GLY A 43 -15.34 -30.33 6.85
CA GLY A 43 -14.53 -31.49 6.49
C GLY A 43 -15.43 -32.65 6.07
N ASP A 44 -14.87 -33.51 5.21
CA ASP A 44 -15.45 -34.80 4.90
C ASP A 44 -15.68 -35.57 6.21
N ASP A 45 -16.93 -35.72 6.61
CA ASP A 45 -17.33 -36.72 7.60
C ASP A 45 -17.97 -37.89 6.84
N PRO A 46 -17.29 -39.03 6.70
CA PRO A 46 -17.80 -40.18 5.94
C PRO A 46 -18.86 -40.99 6.70
N SER A 47 -19.58 -40.41 7.66
CA SER A 47 -20.47 -41.16 8.55
C SER A 47 -21.91 -40.62 8.65
N LEU A 48 -22.60 -40.49 7.53
CA LEU A 48 -24.08 -40.48 7.52
C LEU A 48 -24.61 -41.42 6.44
N ALA A 49 -24.44 -42.72 6.70
CA ALA A 49 -25.19 -43.76 6.02
C ALA A 49 -26.67 -43.67 6.44
N ALA A 50 -27.53 -43.57 5.41
CA ALA A 50 -28.92 -43.98 5.39
C ALA A 50 -29.87 -43.47 6.50
N SER A 51 -30.57 -42.37 6.21
CA SER A 51 -32.01 -42.34 6.43
C SER A 51 -32.70 -42.10 5.09
N ARG A 52 -33.19 -43.19 4.48
CA ARG A 52 -34.18 -43.12 3.42
C ARG A 52 -35.46 -42.48 3.96
N ASP A 53 -36.15 -41.81 3.05
CA ASP A 53 -37.53 -41.33 3.13
C ASP A 53 -37.76 -39.93 3.72
N GLY A 54 -37.59 -38.96 2.82
CA GLY A 54 -38.29 -37.68 2.82
C GLY A 54 -38.73 -37.33 1.40
N HIS A 55 -39.50 -38.20 0.76
CA HIS A 55 -40.10 -37.94 -0.56
C HIS A 55 -41.21 -36.89 -0.45
N GLY A 56 -40.85 -35.61 -0.43
CA GLY A 56 -41.70 -34.53 -0.93
C GLY A 56 -41.37 -34.30 -2.40
N GLN A 57 -42.38 -34.20 -3.28
CA GLN A 57 -42.19 -33.90 -4.71
C GLN A 57 -41.46 -32.55 -4.88
N GLU A 58 -40.14 -32.57 -5.06
CA GLU A 58 -39.35 -31.39 -5.38
C GLU A 58 -39.34 -31.17 -6.90
N SER A 59 -39.97 -30.09 -7.36
CA SER A 59 -39.89 -29.67 -8.77
C SER A 59 -38.71 -28.70 -8.93
N VAL A 60 -37.59 -29.20 -9.46
CA VAL A 60 -36.52 -28.36 -10.00
C VAL A 60 -36.74 -28.25 -11.50
N THR A 61 -36.91 -27.04 -12.02
CA THR A 61 -36.92 -26.78 -13.46
C THR A 61 -35.75 -25.87 -13.82
N VAL A 62 -35.13 -26.13 -14.97
CA VAL A 62 -33.94 -25.40 -15.42
C VAL A 62 -34.18 -24.91 -16.84
N ASP A 63 -34.34 -23.60 -16.97
CA ASP A 63 -34.52 -22.91 -18.24
C ASP A 63 -33.14 -22.53 -18.78
N ARG A 64 -32.59 -23.32 -19.72
CA ARG A 64 -31.27 -23.05 -20.33
C ARG A 64 -31.41 -22.03 -21.46
N ARG A 65 -30.70 -20.91 -21.35
CA ARG A 65 -30.61 -19.88 -22.41
C ARG A 65 -29.49 -20.19 -23.39
N THR A 66 -28.34 -20.62 -22.85
CA THR A 66 -27.17 -21.13 -23.59
C THR A 66 -26.52 -22.23 -22.76
N ASP A 67 -25.49 -22.90 -23.30
CA ASP A 67 -24.72 -23.89 -22.53
C ASP A 67 -24.11 -23.30 -21.26
N PHE A 68 -23.83 -21.99 -21.25
CA PHE A 68 -23.19 -21.27 -20.14
C PHE A 68 -24.14 -20.33 -19.38
N SER A 69 -25.44 -20.36 -19.66
CA SER A 69 -26.44 -19.52 -19.00
C SER A 69 -27.73 -20.31 -18.74
N ALA A 70 -28.15 -20.35 -17.48
CA ALA A 70 -29.37 -21.02 -17.09
C ALA A 70 -30.09 -20.30 -15.94
N VAL A 71 -31.42 -20.40 -15.93
CA VAL A 71 -32.24 -20.04 -14.78
C VAL A 71 -32.76 -21.32 -14.14
N CYS A 72 -32.29 -21.62 -12.93
CA CYS A 72 -32.86 -22.67 -12.11
C CYS A 72 -34.04 -22.12 -11.31
N LYS A 73 -35.12 -22.89 -11.23
CA LYS A 73 -36.30 -22.65 -10.39
C LYS A 73 -36.49 -23.88 -9.51
N TRP A 74 -36.48 -23.67 -8.21
CA TRP A 74 -36.62 -24.72 -7.21
C TRP A 74 -37.76 -24.37 -6.26
N THR A 75 -38.82 -25.15 -6.31
CA THR A 75 -39.95 -25.04 -5.38
C THR A 75 -39.68 -25.91 -4.16
N VAL A 76 -39.71 -25.30 -2.98
CA VAL A 76 -39.62 -25.99 -1.70
C VAL A 76 -41.00 -26.01 -1.06
N HIS A 77 -41.60 -27.19 -0.96
CA HIS A 77 -42.93 -27.39 -0.37
C HIS A 77 -42.88 -27.49 1.15
N ASN A 78 -44.00 -27.21 1.81
CA ASN A 78 -44.15 -27.23 3.27
C ASN A 78 -43.11 -26.39 4.04
N PHE A 79 -42.56 -25.33 3.42
CA PHE A 79 -41.42 -24.55 3.89
C PHE A 79 -41.54 -24.07 5.34
N PRO A 80 -42.68 -23.50 5.80
CA PRO A 80 -42.81 -23.06 7.20
C PRO A 80 -42.76 -24.19 8.23
N LYS A 81 -43.02 -25.44 7.82
CA LYS A 81 -43.08 -26.62 8.70
C LYS A 81 -41.77 -27.42 8.71
N ILE A 82 -40.77 -27.02 7.92
CA ILE A 82 -39.52 -27.76 7.77
C ILE A 82 -38.70 -27.70 9.07
N LYS A 83 -38.34 -28.88 9.58
CA LYS A 83 -37.46 -29.04 10.75
C LYS A 83 -36.00 -29.29 10.38
N ALA A 84 -35.72 -29.64 9.12
CA ALA A 84 -34.38 -29.87 8.63
C ALA A 84 -33.52 -28.60 8.74
N ARG A 85 -32.24 -28.78 9.08
CA ARG A 85 -31.27 -27.68 9.19
C ARG A 85 -31.02 -27.02 7.83
N ALA A 86 -30.88 -27.83 6.79
CA ALA A 86 -30.58 -27.41 5.44
C ALA A 86 -31.35 -28.27 4.44
N LEU A 87 -31.62 -27.68 3.28
CA LEU A 87 -32.17 -28.35 2.11
C LEU A 87 -31.28 -28.02 0.92
N TRP A 88 -31.31 -28.87 -0.10
CA TRP A 88 -30.60 -28.63 -1.34
C TRP A 88 -31.42 -29.10 -2.52
N SER A 89 -31.33 -28.36 -3.64
CA SER A 89 -31.90 -28.82 -4.89
C SER A 89 -31.14 -30.06 -5.40
N LYS A 90 -31.76 -30.77 -6.35
CA LYS A 90 -31.00 -31.67 -7.23
C LYS A 90 -29.92 -30.90 -7.98
N TYR A 91 -28.84 -31.59 -8.32
CA TYR A 91 -27.82 -31.04 -9.20
C TYR A 91 -28.38 -30.82 -10.60
N PHE A 92 -27.88 -29.77 -11.25
CA PHE A 92 -28.15 -29.46 -12.64
C PHE A 92 -26.90 -28.86 -13.29
N GLU A 93 -26.71 -29.13 -14.59
CA GLU A 93 -25.51 -28.70 -15.31
C GLU A 93 -25.68 -27.31 -15.92
N VAL A 94 -24.67 -26.45 -15.71
CA VAL A 94 -24.46 -25.17 -16.42
C VAL A 94 -22.97 -25.05 -16.78
N GLY A 95 -22.65 -24.87 -18.06
CA GLY A 95 -21.29 -24.69 -18.56
C GLY A 95 -20.37 -25.88 -18.32
N GLY A 96 -20.93 -27.09 -18.24
CA GLY A 96 -20.20 -28.31 -17.86
C GLY A 96 -19.86 -28.41 -16.36
N PHE A 97 -20.48 -27.59 -15.51
CA PHE A 97 -20.34 -27.66 -14.04
C PHE A 97 -21.66 -28.06 -13.37
N ASP A 98 -21.55 -28.86 -12.30
CA ASP A 98 -22.68 -29.29 -11.48
C ASP A 98 -23.05 -28.19 -10.48
N CYS A 99 -24.19 -27.55 -10.71
CA CYS A 99 -24.74 -26.50 -9.87
C CYS A 99 -25.86 -27.06 -8.98
N ARG A 100 -26.01 -26.52 -7.77
CA ARG A 100 -27.20 -26.71 -6.94
C ARG A 100 -27.44 -25.53 -6.00
N LEU A 101 -28.69 -25.36 -5.59
CA LEU A 101 -29.09 -24.40 -4.57
C LEU A 101 -29.09 -25.05 -3.19
N LEU A 102 -28.73 -24.27 -2.17
CA LEU A 102 -28.87 -24.65 -0.77
C LEU A 102 -29.68 -23.58 -0.04
N ILE A 103 -30.58 -24.01 0.83
CA ILE A 103 -31.33 -23.11 1.71
C ILE A 103 -31.30 -23.62 3.15
N TYR A 104 -31.16 -22.69 4.09
CA TYR A 104 -31.25 -22.95 5.54
C TYR A 104 -32.48 -22.19 6.04
N PRO A 105 -33.64 -22.86 6.22
CA PRO A 105 -34.90 -22.19 6.57
C PRO A 105 -34.87 -21.42 7.90
N LYS A 106 -33.92 -21.73 8.79
CA LYS A 106 -33.70 -21.05 10.08
C LYS A 106 -32.35 -20.34 10.18
N GLY A 107 -31.68 -20.15 9.04
CA GLY A 107 -30.34 -19.61 8.98
C GLY A 107 -29.27 -20.66 9.24
N ASP A 108 -28.07 -20.42 8.71
CA ASP A 108 -26.88 -21.20 9.02
C ASP A 108 -26.24 -20.74 10.35
N SER A 109 -25.03 -21.21 10.67
CA SER A 109 -24.36 -20.84 11.93
C SER A 109 -23.84 -19.40 11.98
N GLN A 110 -23.77 -18.71 10.84
CA GLN A 110 -23.32 -17.32 10.75
C GLN A 110 -24.50 -16.34 10.67
N ALA A 111 -25.71 -16.85 10.46
CA ALA A 111 -26.90 -16.03 10.29
C ALA A 111 -27.36 -15.37 11.61
N LEU A 112 -27.88 -14.15 11.48
CA LEU A 112 -28.61 -13.46 12.52
C LEU A 112 -29.89 -14.23 12.88
N PRO A 113 -30.34 -14.18 14.16
CA PRO A 113 -31.56 -14.84 14.59
C PRO A 113 -32.77 -14.44 13.72
N GLY A 114 -33.49 -15.43 13.21
CA GLY A 114 -34.68 -15.21 12.38
C GLY A 114 -34.40 -14.90 10.92
N TYR A 115 -33.19 -15.09 10.41
CA TYR A 115 -32.88 -15.01 8.98
C TYR A 115 -32.87 -16.38 8.30
N ILE A 116 -33.13 -16.38 6.99
CA ILE A 116 -32.99 -17.51 6.08
C ILE A 116 -31.68 -17.33 5.30
N SER A 117 -30.92 -18.41 5.12
CA SER A 117 -29.70 -18.40 4.31
C SER A 117 -29.91 -19.07 2.96
N VAL A 118 -29.32 -18.52 1.89
CA VAL A 118 -29.41 -19.07 0.52
C VAL A 118 -28.05 -19.03 -0.15
N TYR A 119 -27.65 -20.15 -0.77
CA TYR A 119 -26.35 -20.30 -1.41
C TYR A 119 -26.46 -20.99 -2.77
N LEU A 120 -25.52 -20.64 -3.65
CA LEU A 120 -25.17 -21.43 -4.83
C LEU A 120 -23.97 -22.31 -4.48
N GLN A 121 -24.02 -23.57 -4.89
CA GLN A 121 -22.86 -24.47 -4.90
C GLN A 121 -22.57 -24.92 -6.33
N ILE A 122 -21.29 -24.90 -6.70
CA ILE A 122 -20.78 -25.38 -7.98
C ILE A 122 -19.69 -26.41 -7.73
N MET A 123 -19.70 -27.49 -8.51
CA MET A 123 -18.76 -28.60 -8.46
C MET A 123 -18.29 -28.98 -9.88
N ASP A 124 -17.09 -29.54 -9.99
CA ASP A 124 -16.64 -30.19 -11.22
C ASP A 124 -17.24 -31.62 -11.30
N PRO A 125 -18.10 -31.92 -12.30
CA PRO A 125 -18.73 -33.23 -12.47
C PRO A 125 -17.72 -34.34 -12.74
N ARG A 126 -16.48 -34.01 -13.15
CA ARG A 126 -15.44 -34.99 -13.51
C ARG A 126 -14.77 -35.64 -12.29
N GLY A 127 -15.18 -35.27 -11.07
CA GLY A 127 -14.77 -35.91 -9.83
C GLY A 127 -13.43 -35.44 -9.25
N SER A 128 -13.17 -35.86 -8.00
CA SER A 128 -12.09 -35.37 -7.11
C SER A 128 -10.64 -35.64 -7.55
N SER A 129 -10.40 -36.18 -8.75
CA SER A 129 -9.06 -36.48 -9.28
C SER A 129 -8.33 -35.24 -9.79
N SER A 130 -9.05 -34.18 -10.17
CA SER A 130 -8.51 -32.84 -10.46
C SER A 130 -8.63 -31.95 -9.22
N SER A 131 -7.60 -31.91 -8.37
CA SER A 131 -7.58 -31.02 -7.19
C SER A 131 -7.53 -29.52 -7.54
N LYS A 132 -7.50 -29.17 -8.83
CA LYS A 132 -7.18 -27.83 -9.36
C LYS A 132 -8.22 -27.27 -10.34
N TRP A 133 -9.50 -27.64 -10.22
CA TRP A 133 -10.55 -26.96 -10.97
C TRP A 133 -10.90 -25.61 -10.32
N ASP A 134 -11.22 -24.63 -11.16
CA ASP A 134 -11.90 -23.42 -10.77
C ASP A 134 -12.79 -22.91 -11.92
N CYS A 135 -13.85 -22.18 -11.59
CA CYS A 135 -14.74 -21.58 -12.58
C CYS A 135 -15.26 -20.22 -12.10
N PHE A 136 -15.28 -19.23 -12.97
CA PHE A 136 -15.90 -17.94 -12.66
C PHE A 136 -17.38 -17.97 -13.02
N ALA A 137 -18.22 -17.61 -12.06
CA ALA A 137 -19.66 -17.51 -12.24
C ALA A 137 -20.17 -16.15 -11.77
N SER A 138 -21.11 -15.59 -12.53
CA SER A 138 -21.98 -14.49 -12.10
C SER A 138 -23.36 -15.06 -11.89
N TYR A 139 -24.05 -14.69 -10.82
CA TYR A 139 -25.37 -15.22 -10.55
C TYR A 139 -26.23 -14.30 -9.69
N ARG A 140 -27.55 -14.47 -9.85
CA ARG A 140 -28.58 -13.85 -9.02
C ARG A 140 -29.34 -14.94 -8.28
N LEU A 141 -29.34 -14.90 -6.95
CA LEU A 141 -30.22 -15.73 -6.14
C LEU A 141 -31.47 -14.92 -5.81
N ALA A 142 -32.64 -15.53 -5.88
CA ALA A 142 -33.88 -14.86 -5.51
C ALA A 142 -34.87 -15.79 -4.81
N ILE A 143 -35.69 -15.19 -3.94
CA ILE A 143 -36.94 -15.77 -3.44
C ILE A 143 -38.06 -14.99 -4.11
N VAL A 144 -38.84 -15.70 -4.91
CA VAL A 144 -39.83 -15.10 -5.79
C VAL A 144 -41.07 -14.71 -5.01
N ASN A 145 -41.56 -13.50 -5.29
CA ASN A 145 -42.88 -13.09 -4.86
C ASN A 145 -43.90 -13.52 -5.94
N HIS A 146 -44.83 -14.41 -5.56
CA HIS A 146 -45.80 -14.98 -6.49
C HIS A 146 -46.93 -14.01 -6.85
N ALA A 147 -47.16 -12.97 -6.05
CA ALA A 147 -48.18 -11.97 -6.31
C ALA A 147 -47.66 -10.81 -7.19
N ASP A 148 -46.39 -10.46 -7.03
CA ASP A 148 -45.76 -9.31 -7.69
C ASP A 148 -44.25 -9.51 -7.81
N ASP A 149 -43.77 -9.92 -8.99
CA ASP A 149 -42.36 -10.24 -9.23
C ASP A 149 -41.40 -9.07 -8.95
N SER A 150 -41.88 -7.81 -9.03
CA SER A 150 -41.07 -6.64 -8.70
C SER A 150 -40.68 -6.59 -7.21
N LYS A 151 -41.39 -7.33 -6.36
CA LYS A 151 -41.11 -7.49 -4.93
C LYS A 151 -40.24 -8.70 -4.61
N SER A 152 -39.84 -9.49 -5.61
CA SER A 152 -38.95 -10.64 -5.41
C SER A 152 -37.64 -10.21 -4.72
N ILE A 153 -37.30 -10.90 -3.63
CA ILE A 153 -36.08 -10.61 -2.86
C ILE A 153 -34.93 -11.28 -3.58
N HIS A 154 -34.01 -10.49 -4.14
CA HIS A 154 -32.88 -11.02 -4.88
C HIS A 154 -31.57 -10.36 -4.47
N ARG A 155 -30.47 -11.09 -4.70
CA ARG A 155 -29.12 -10.58 -4.54
C ARG A 155 -28.24 -11.10 -5.65
N ASP A 156 -27.48 -10.19 -6.24
CA ASP A 156 -26.51 -10.48 -7.29
C ASP A 156 -25.11 -10.70 -6.69
N SER A 157 -24.38 -11.65 -7.22
CA SER A 157 -22.99 -11.85 -6.86
C SER A 157 -22.21 -12.50 -7.98
N TRP A 158 -20.89 -12.57 -7.78
CA TRP A 158 -19.99 -13.31 -8.63
C TRP A 158 -18.95 -13.99 -7.77
N HIS A 159 -18.47 -15.14 -8.23
CA HIS A 159 -17.47 -15.89 -7.49
C HIS A 159 -16.64 -16.76 -8.44
N ARG A 160 -15.36 -16.93 -8.10
CA ARG A 160 -14.54 -17.99 -8.70
C ARG A 160 -14.57 -19.20 -7.79
N PHE A 161 -15.47 -20.14 -8.09
CA PHE A 161 -15.63 -21.40 -7.39
C PHE A 161 -14.42 -22.29 -7.62
N SER A 162 -14.10 -23.14 -6.66
CA SER A 162 -12.96 -24.06 -6.73
C SER A 162 -13.15 -25.23 -5.78
N SER A 163 -12.23 -26.20 -5.82
CA SER A 163 -12.18 -27.30 -4.85
C SER A 163 -12.18 -26.83 -3.37
N LYS A 164 -11.57 -25.68 -3.07
CA LYS A 164 -11.52 -25.08 -1.73
C LYS A 164 -12.73 -24.20 -1.40
N LYS A 165 -13.42 -23.67 -2.42
CA LYS A 165 -14.54 -22.72 -2.28
C LYS A 165 -15.68 -23.15 -3.19
N LYS A 166 -16.45 -24.14 -2.74
CA LYS A 166 -17.52 -24.78 -3.51
C LYS A 166 -18.85 -24.03 -3.42
N SER A 167 -19.05 -23.22 -2.38
CA SER A 167 -20.32 -22.54 -2.10
C SER A 167 -20.12 -21.04 -1.83
N HIS A 168 -21.05 -20.22 -2.31
CA HIS A 168 -21.07 -18.78 -2.08
C HIS A 168 -22.53 -18.28 -2.06
N GLY A 169 -22.82 -17.30 -1.19
CA GLY A 169 -24.17 -16.83 -0.94
C GLY A 169 -24.24 -15.95 0.30
N TRP A 170 -25.40 -15.97 0.97
CA TRP A 170 -25.65 -15.12 2.13
C TRP A 170 -26.23 -15.94 3.28
N CYS A 171 -25.58 -15.85 4.44
CA CYS A 171 -26.13 -16.35 5.70
C CYS A 171 -27.40 -15.59 6.08
N ASP A 172 -27.40 -14.27 5.86
CA ASP A 172 -28.53 -13.38 6.14
C ASP A 172 -29.24 -12.94 4.85
N PHE A 173 -29.79 -13.89 4.10
CA PHE A 173 -30.42 -13.58 2.82
C PHE A 173 -31.68 -12.72 3.00
N THR A 174 -32.61 -13.17 3.84
CA THR A 174 -33.85 -12.44 4.16
C THR A 174 -34.41 -12.82 5.54
N PRO A 175 -35.11 -11.92 6.26
CA PRO A 175 -35.84 -12.27 7.47
C PRO A 175 -36.94 -13.29 7.21
N SER A 176 -37.08 -14.27 8.10
CA SER A 176 -38.13 -15.28 8.04
C SER A 176 -39.52 -14.68 8.24
N THR A 177 -39.64 -13.59 9.02
CA THR A 177 -40.90 -12.87 9.24
C THR A 177 -41.46 -12.29 7.95
N THR A 178 -40.61 -11.73 7.09
CA THR A 178 -40.99 -11.24 5.76
C THR A 178 -41.56 -12.35 4.89
N LEU A 179 -40.98 -13.55 4.98
CA LEU A 179 -41.31 -14.66 4.13
C LEU A 179 -42.57 -15.42 4.60
N PHE A 180 -42.81 -15.45 5.91
CA PHE A 180 -43.94 -16.17 6.52
C PHE A 180 -45.21 -15.33 6.68
N ASP A 181 -45.17 -14.03 6.43
CA ASP A 181 -46.40 -13.23 6.37
C ASP A 181 -47.24 -13.65 5.16
N SER A 182 -48.44 -14.20 5.39
CA SER A 182 -49.34 -14.64 4.33
C SER A 182 -49.77 -13.52 3.37
N LYS A 183 -49.65 -12.25 3.77
CA LYS A 183 -49.97 -11.08 2.93
C LYS A 183 -48.79 -10.60 2.07
N SER A 184 -47.59 -11.12 2.32
CA SER A 184 -46.36 -10.67 1.65
C SER A 184 -46.19 -11.20 0.22
N GLY A 185 -46.82 -12.33 -0.11
CA GLY A 185 -46.81 -12.91 -1.45
C GLY A 185 -45.67 -13.91 -1.75
N TYR A 186 -44.80 -14.23 -0.78
CA TYR A 186 -43.69 -15.19 -1.00
C TYR A 186 -44.07 -16.66 -0.83
N LEU A 187 -45.18 -16.96 -0.16
CA LEU A 187 -45.69 -18.32 0.02
C LEU A 187 -46.77 -18.62 -1.01
N PHE A 188 -46.50 -19.53 -1.94
CA PHE A 188 -47.50 -20.10 -2.84
C PHE A 188 -48.32 -21.17 -2.11
N ASN A 189 -49.65 -21.11 -2.26
CA ASN A 189 -50.62 -21.96 -1.56
C ASN A 189 -50.41 -22.04 -0.02
N ASN A 190 -49.86 -20.97 0.58
CA ASN A 190 -49.52 -20.84 2.01
C ASN A 190 -48.45 -21.81 2.55
N ASP A 191 -47.78 -22.60 1.71
CA ASP A 191 -46.84 -23.61 2.20
C ASP A 191 -45.55 -23.75 1.39
N SER A 192 -45.47 -23.19 0.18
CA SER A 192 -44.34 -23.42 -0.71
C SER A 192 -43.64 -22.13 -1.11
N VAL A 193 -42.32 -22.21 -1.30
CA VAL A 193 -41.46 -21.08 -1.65
C VAL A 193 -40.73 -21.40 -2.94
N LEU A 194 -40.77 -20.47 -3.89
CA LEU A 194 -39.99 -20.56 -5.12
C LEU A 194 -38.66 -19.82 -4.99
N ILE A 195 -37.57 -20.56 -5.12
CA ILE A 195 -36.21 -20.05 -5.12
C ILE A 195 -35.68 -20.11 -6.55
N THR A 196 -35.04 -19.04 -7.02
CA THR A 196 -34.43 -19.03 -8.36
C THR A 196 -32.95 -18.67 -8.33
N ALA A 197 -32.24 -19.18 -9.33
CA ALA A 197 -30.84 -18.87 -9.59
C ALA A 197 -30.69 -18.54 -11.07
N ASP A 198 -30.42 -17.27 -11.42
CA ASP A 198 -29.96 -16.91 -12.76
C ASP A 198 -28.44 -17.02 -12.77
N ILE A 199 -27.86 -17.94 -13.53
CA ILE A 199 -26.43 -18.30 -13.46
C ILE A 199 -25.79 -18.11 -14.83
N LEU A 200 -24.64 -17.44 -14.85
CA LEU A 200 -23.74 -17.27 -15.98
C LEU A 200 -22.38 -17.85 -15.65
N ILE A 201 -21.86 -18.76 -16.46
CA ILE A 201 -20.53 -19.36 -16.32
C ILE A 201 -19.58 -18.79 -17.36
N LEU A 202 -18.39 -18.38 -16.95
CA LEU A 202 -17.37 -17.89 -17.87
C LEU A 202 -16.73 -19.07 -18.61
N ASN A 203 -16.88 -19.11 -19.94
CA ASN A 203 -16.17 -20.05 -20.79
C ASN A 203 -14.80 -19.47 -21.10
N GLU A 204 -13.75 -20.06 -20.54
CA GLU A 204 -12.41 -19.51 -20.63
C GLU A 204 -11.34 -20.58 -20.86
N SER A 205 -10.21 -20.16 -21.43
CA SER A 205 -9.01 -20.98 -21.49
C SER A 205 -7.78 -20.15 -21.18
N VAL A 206 -6.77 -20.78 -20.58
CA VAL A 206 -5.53 -20.12 -20.21
C VAL A 206 -4.33 -20.85 -20.78
N ASN A 207 -3.29 -20.09 -21.11
CA ASN A 207 -1.98 -20.63 -21.46
C ASN A 207 -0.92 -19.86 -20.67
N PHE A 208 -0.02 -20.58 -20.01
CA PHE A 208 1.07 -19.98 -19.26
C PHE A 208 2.42 -20.52 -19.73
N THR A 209 3.23 -19.62 -20.27
CA THR A 209 4.59 -19.91 -20.73
C THR A 209 5.58 -19.25 -19.77
N ARG A 210 6.59 -20.01 -19.33
CA ARG A 210 7.65 -19.53 -18.43
C ARG A 210 8.93 -19.40 -19.22
N ASP A 211 9.64 -18.30 -19.02
CA ASP A 211 10.97 -18.14 -19.61
C ASP A 211 11.98 -18.80 -18.66
N ASN A 212 12.23 -20.11 -18.83
CA ASN A 212 13.26 -20.81 -18.08
C ASN A 212 14.64 -20.38 -18.61
N ASN A 213 15.28 -19.43 -17.93
CA ASN A 213 16.69 -19.07 -18.14
C ASN A 213 17.55 -19.59 -16.99
N GLU A 214 17.51 -20.89 -16.72
CA GLU A 214 18.62 -21.57 -16.04
C GLU A 214 19.23 -22.54 -17.04
N LEU A 215 20.51 -22.31 -17.38
CA LEU A 215 21.37 -23.28 -18.04
C LEU A 215 21.51 -24.49 -17.11
N GLN A 216 20.58 -25.44 -17.21
CA GLN A 216 20.82 -26.82 -16.81
C GLN A 216 20.34 -27.74 -17.93
N SER A 217 21.25 -28.65 -18.24
CA SER A 217 21.27 -29.60 -19.34
C SER A 217 19.94 -30.33 -19.57
N ALA A 218 19.70 -30.63 -20.84
CA ALA A 218 18.55 -31.35 -21.34
C ALA A 218 18.26 -32.65 -20.58
N SER A 219 17.03 -32.77 -20.07
CA SER A 219 16.25 -34.00 -20.20
C SER A 219 14.76 -33.67 -20.09
N SER A 220 14.05 -33.92 -21.18
CA SER A 220 12.61 -34.04 -21.28
C SER A 220 12.00 -34.83 -20.11
N MET A 221 10.93 -34.32 -19.50
CA MET A 221 9.77 -35.11 -19.04
C MET A 221 8.62 -34.16 -18.71
N ALA A 222 7.49 -34.39 -19.39
CA ALA A 222 6.20 -33.81 -19.05
C ALA A 222 5.71 -34.37 -17.70
N SER A 223 4.88 -33.58 -17.01
CA SER A 223 4.08 -33.97 -15.83
C SER A 223 4.80 -34.75 -14.73
N MET A 224 5.27 -34.03 -13.70
CA MET A 224 5.12 -34.38 -12.28
C MET A 224 5.84 -33.30 -11.46
N VAL A 225 5.10 -32.42 -10.79
CA VAL A 225 5.68 -31.55 -9.77
C VAL A 225 5.52 -32.24 -8.42
N VAL A 226 6.57 -32.94 -8.02
CA VAL A 226 6.83 -33.38 -6.65
C VAL A 226 6.98 -32.13 -5.77
N ALA A 227 6.43 -32.17 -4.57
CA ALA A 227 6.47 -31.10 -3.59
C ALA A 227 7.92 -30.81 -3.13
N GLY A 228 8.59 -29.91 -3.84
CA GLY A 228 9.76 -29.15 -3.40
C GLY A 228 9.44 -27.65 -3.44
N PRO A 229 10.25 -26.77 -2.82
CA PRO A 229 9.99 -25.33 -2.81
C PRO A 229 9.90 -24.85 -4.26
N VAL A 230 8.74 -24.31 -4.63
CA VAL A 230 8.43 -23.90 -5.99
C VAL A 230 9.44 -22.83 -6.41
N SER A 231 10.29 -23.12 -7.40
CA SER A 231 11.18 -22.11 -7.98
C SER A 231 10.38 -20.86 -8.36
N ASP A 232 10.83 -19.69 -7.89
CA ASP A 232 10.18 -18.41 -8.17
C ASP A 232 10.08 -18.20 -9.69
N VAL A 233 8.86 -17.99 -10.20
CA VAL A 233 8.68 -17.70 -11.62
C VAL A 233 9.02 -16.23 -11.87
N LEU A 234 10.25 -15.97 -12.32
CA LEU A 234 10.75 -14.61 -12.52
C LEU A 234 10.31 -13.98 -13.84
N SER A 235 9.90 -14.77 -14.81
CA SER A 235 9.43 -14.24 -16.10
C SER A 235 8.55 -15.23 -16.84
N GLY A 236 7.58 -14.70 -17.56
CA GLY A 236 6.71 -15.50 -18.40
C GLY A 236 5.62 -14.68 -19.07
N LYS A 237 4.78 -15.37 -19.85
CA LYS A 237 3.59 -14.82 -20.49
C LYS A 237 2.38 -15.68 -20.16
N PHE A 238 1.40 -15.05 -19.52
CA PHE A 238 0.08 -15.59 -19.25
C PHE A 238 -0.91 -15.06 -20.29
N THR A 239 -1.67 -15.95 -20.91
CA THR A 239 -2.71 -15.63 -21.90
C THR A 239 -4.04 -16.17 -21.41
N TRP A 240 -5.07 -15.34 -21.45
CA TRP A 240 -6.42 -15.64 -21.01
C TRP A 240 -7.39 -15.35 -22.16
N LYS A 241 -8.09 -16.37 -22.60
CA LYS A 241 -9.15 -16.26 -23.61
C LYS A 241 -10.50 -16.40 -22.92
N VAL A 242 -11.39 -15.45 -23.18
CA VAL A 242 -12.80 -15.48 -22.77
C VAL A 242 -13.60 -15.72 -24.03
N HIS A 243 -14.28 -16.87 -24.12
CA HIS A 243 -14.97 -17.33 -25.34
C HIS A 243 -16.44 -16.90 -25.42
N ASN A 244 -16.98 -16.35 -24.33
CA ASN A 244 -18.38 -15.94 -24.21
C ASN A 244 -18.52 -14.54 -23.60
N PHE A 245 -17.71 -13.59 -24.09
CA PHE A 245 -17.55 -12.27 -23.47
C PHE A 245 -18.87 -11.49 -23.37
N SER A 246 -19.74 -11.61 -24.37
CA SER A 246 -21.03 -10.91 -24.45
C SER A 246 -21.97 -11.27 -23.31
N LEU A 247 -21.89 -12.49 -22.76
CA LEU A 247 -22.68 -12.88 -21.57
C LEU A 247 -22.33 -12.02 -20.35
N PHE A 248 -21.12 -11.48 -20.29
CA PHE A 248 -20.63 -10.68 -19.16
C PHE A 248 -20.64 -9.17 -19.43
N LYS A 249 -21.14 -8.73 -20.61
CA LYS A 249 -21.12 -7.32 -21.01
C LYS A 249 -21.84 -6.39 -20.03
N GLU A 250 -23.01 -6.80 -19.54
CA GLU A 250 -23.74 -6.00 -18.53
C GLU A 250 -23.05 -6.05 -17.16
N MET A 251 -22.48 -7.21 -16.79
CA MET A 251 -21.77 -7.36 -15.53
C MET A 251 -20.53 -6.46 -15.47
N ILE A 252 -19.74 -6.36 -16.54
CA ILE A 252 -18.50 -5.59 -16.51
C ILE A 252 -18.71 -4.08 -16.33
N LYS A 253 -19.93 -3.57 -16.55
CA LYS A 253 -20.28 -2.16 -16.26
C LYS A 253 -20.25 -1.82 -14.78
N THR A 254 -20.47 -2.81 -13.92
CA THR A 254 -20.56 -2.62 -12.46
C THR A 254 -19.58 -3.47 -11.67
N GLN A 255 -19.06 -4.55 -12.26
CA GLN A 255 -18.21 -5.55 -11.62
C GLN A 255 -17.01 -5.92 -12.50
N LYS A 256 -16.10 -6.73 -11.97
CA LYS A 256 -14.92 -7.24 -12.69
C LYS A 256 -15.11 -8.71 -13.06
N ILE A 257 -14.73 -9.08 -14.28
CA ILE A 257 -14.38 -10.48 -14.59
C ILE A 257 -12.88 -10.66 -14.38
N MET A 258 -12.45 -11.85 -13.95
CA MET A 258 -11.06 -12.07 -13.56
C MET A 258 -10.58 -13.44 -13.99
N SER A 259 -9.35 -13.52 -14.49
CA SER A 259 -8.71 -14.78 -14.85
C SER A 259 -8.44 -15.68 -13.62
N PRO A 260 -8.10 -16.96 -13.83
CA PRO A 260 -7.38 -17.75 -12.86
C PRO A 260 -6.06 -17.07 -12.43
N VAL A 261 -5.54 -17.47 -11.28
CA VAL A 261 -4.28 -16.98 -10.75
C VAL A 261 -3.08 -17.68 -11.41
N PHE A 262 -1.98 -16.96 -11.57
CA PHE A 262 -0.70 -17.49 -12.04
C PHE A 262 0.46 -16.97 -11.17
N PRO A 263 1.51 -17.78 -10.96
CA PRO A 263 2.64 -17.38 -10.11
C PRO A 263 3.54 -16.34 -10.80
N ALA A 264 4.02 -15.36 -10.03
CA ALA A 264 5.03 -14.39 -10.43
C ALA A 264 5.87 -13.96 -9.20
N GLY A 265 7.08 -14.51 -9.10
CA GLY A 265 7.89 -14.43 -7.88
C GLY A 265 7.14 -14.98 -6.68
N GLU A 266 7.17 -14.24 -5.56
CA GLU A 266 6.45 -14.59 -4.33
C GLU A 266 4.94 -14.32 -4.38
N CYS A 267 4.43 -13.69 -5.45
CA CYS A 267 3.03 -13.33 -5.58
C CYS A 267 2.28 -14.30 -6.52
N ASN A 268 0.97 -14.41 -6.30
CA ASN A 268 0.05 -14.98 -7.27
C ASN A 268 -0.75 -13.85 -7.90
N LEU A 269 -0.60 -13.66 -9.20
CA LEU A 269 -1.22 -12.57 -9.94
C LEU A 269 -2.41 -13.07 -10.77
N ARG A 270 -3.31 -12.17 -11.16
CA ARG A 270 -4.42 -12.42 -12.09
C ARG A 270 -4.75 -11.18 -12.91
N ILE A 271 -5.34 -11.37 -14.08
CA ILE A 271 -5.87 -10.29 -14.90
C ILE A 271 -7.31 -10.02 -14.48
N SER A 272 -7.67 -8.75 -14.29
CA SER A 272 -9.06 -8.30 -14.11
C SER A 272 -9.46 -7.35 -15.24
N VAL A 273 -10.69 -7.51 -15.74
CA VAL A 273 -11.27 -6.69 -16.82
C VAL A 273 -12.63 -6.17 -16.39
N TYR A 274 -12.89 -4.89 -16.65
CA TYR A 274 -14.16 -4.21 -16.37
C TYR A 274 -14.36 -3.03 -17.31
N GLN A 275 -15.55 -2.44 -17.31
CA GLN A 275 -15.86 -1.19 -18.00
C GLN A 275 -15.81 -0.03 -17.02
N SER A 276 -15.27 1.10 -17.45
CA SER A 276 -15.18 2.35 -16.70
C SER A 276 -15.66 3.52 -17.56
N SER A 277 -15.94 4.66 -16.93
CA SER A 277 -16.18 5.93 -17.61
C SER A 277 -15.15 6.95 -17.16
N VAL A 278 -14.42 7.53 -18.12
CA VAL A 278 -13.44 8.60 -17.86
C VAL A 278 -13.81 9.77 -18.76
N ASN A 279 -14.15 10.92 -18.16
CA ASN A 279 -14.61 12.12 -18.88
C ASN A 279 -15.79 11.85 -19.84
N GLY A 280 -16.73 11.00 -19.43
CA GLY A 280 -17.91 10.64 -20.22
C GLY A 280 -17.67 9.63 -21.35
N VAL A 281 -16.43 9.15 -21.53
CA VAL A 281 -16.10 8.12 -22.52
C VAL A 281 -15.97 6.77 -21.83
N GLU A 282 -16.58 5.73 -22.41
CA GLU A 282 -16.52 4.37 -21.90
C GLU A 282 -15.24 3.67 -22.35
N TYR A 283 -14.56 3.04 -21.40
CA TYR A 283 -13.33 2.28 -21.64
C TYR A 283 -13.46 0.85 -21.13
N LEU A 284 -12.89 -0.08 -21.87
CA LEU A 284 -12.37 -1.32 -21.32
C LEU A 284 -11.20 -0.95 -20.41
N SER A 285 -11.27 -1.38 -19.15
CA SER A 285 -10.23 -1.23 -18.14
C SER A 285 -9.58 -2.56 -17.82
N MET A 286 -8.29 -2.52 -17.50
CA MET A 286 -7.50 -3.71 -17.20
C MET A 286 -6.59 -3.48 -16.01
N CYS A 287 -6.53 -4.44 -15.09
CA CYS A 287 -5.56 -4.47 -14.00
C CYS A 287 -4.90 -5.83 -13.87
N LEU A 288 -3.65 -5.80 -13.39
CA LEU A 288 -2.96 -6.94 -12.84
C LEU A 288 -3.10 -6.88 -11.32
N GLU A 289 -3.69 -7.91 -10.73
CA GLU A 289 -4.00 -7.95 -9.30
C GLU A 289 -3.23 -9.06 -8.62
N SER A 290 -2.68 -8.77 -7.43
CA SER A 290 -2.18 -9.77 -6.50
C SER A 290 -3.35 -10.38 -5.74
N LYS A 291 -3.40 -11.71 -5.67
CA LYS A 291 -4.40 -12.45 -4.91
C LYS A 291 -3.72 -13.41 -3.96
N ASP A 292 -4.05 -13.29 -2.68
CA ASP A 292 -3.64 -14.30 -1.72
C ASP A 292 -4.45 -15.59 -1.93
N THR A 293 -3.75 -16.69 -2.18
CA THR A 293 -4.33 -18.00 -2.46
C THR A 293 -4.24 -18.94 -1.25
N GLU A 294 -3.51 -18.55 -0.20
CA GLU A 294 -3.23 -19.37 0.97
C GLU A 294 -3.32 -18.54 2.25
N LYS A 295 -3.91 -19.07 3.32
CA LYS A 295 -3.77 -18.50 4.66
C LYS A 295 -2.34 -18.78 5.19
N ALA A 296 -1.32 -18.36 4.47
CA ALA A 296 0.06 -18.56 4.86
C ALA A 296 0.40 -17.63 6.03
N VAL A 297 1.13 -18.17 7.01
CA VAL A 297 1.52 -17.48 8.25
C VAL A 297 2.47 -16.30 8.01
N VAL A 298 3.04 -16.18 6.81
CA VAL A 298 4.03 -15.15 6.44
C VAL A 298 3.35 -13.99 5.71
N SER A 299 3.00 -12.94 6.45
CA SER A 299 2.25 -11.76 5.98
C SER A 299 3.06 -10.76 5.13
N ASP A 300 4.16 -11.15 4.49
CA ASP A 300 5.08 -10.23 3.80
C ASP A 300 5.46 -10.67 2.37
N ARG A 301 4.64 -11.50 1.72
CA ARG A 301 4.84 -11.86 0.30
C ARG A 301 4.65 -10.62 -0.56
N SER A 302 5.72 -10.13 -1.16
CA SER A 302 5.70 -9.02 -2.12
C SER A 302 6.75 -9.23 -3.21
N CYS A 303 6.46 -8.76 -4.42
CA CYS A 303 7.40 -8.82 -5.52
C CYS A 303 7.37 -7.54 -6.35
N TRP A 304 8.54 -7.13 -6.84
CA TRP A 304 8.64 -6.02 -7.79
C TRP A 304 8.57 -6.57 -9.21
N CYS A 305 7.69 -6.04 -10.05
CA CYS A 305 7.38 -6.62 -11.34
C CYS A 305 7.30 -5.54 -12.42
N LEU A 306 8.00 -5.77 -13.54
CA LEU A 306 7.78 -5.06 -14.80
C LEU A 306 6.87 -5.91 -15.67
N PHE A 307 5.78 -5.35 -16.16
CA PHE A 307 4.79 -6.11 -16.90
C PHE A 307 4.22 -5.34 -18.09
N ARG A 308 3.73 -6.10 -19.06
CA ARG A 308 3.00 -5.60 -20.22
C ARG A 308 1.68 -6.34 -20.29
N MET A 309 0.59 -5.59 -20.22
CA MET A 309 -0.75 -6.12 -20.49
C MET A 309 -1.08 -5.87 -21.96
N SER A 310 -1.80 -6.80 -22.58
CA SER A 310 -2.20 -6.72 -23.99
C SER A 310 -3.62 -7.24 -24.21
N VAL A 311 -4.36 -6.58 -25.11
CA VAL A 311 -5.57 -7.11 -25.76
C VAL A 311 -5.14 -7.52 -27.18
N LEU A 312 -5.23 -8.80 -27.49
CA LEU A 312 -4.73 -9.32 -28.75
C LEU A 312 -5.80 -9.14 -29.84
N ASN A 313 -5.41 -8.45 -30.91
CA ASN A 313 -6.13 -8.49 -32.17
C ASN A 313 -6.06 -9.90 -32.77
N GLN A 314 -7.20 -10.43 -33.18
CA GLN A 314 -7.38 -11.79 -33.69
C GLN A 314 -7.43 -11.83 -35.21
N LYS A 315 -7.52 -10.68 -35.89
CA LYS A 315 -7.45 -10.60 -37.35
C LYS A 315 -5.98 -10.58 -37.80
N PRO A 316 -5.59 -11.40 -38.80
CA PRO A 316 -4.23 -11.41 -39.31
C PRO A 316 -3.79 -10.03 -39.82
N GLY A 317 -2.53 -9.65 -39.53
CA GLY A 317 -1.93 -8.40 -40.00
C GLY A 317 -2.33 -7.15 -39.21
N LEU A 318 -3.27 -7.23 -38.26
CA LEU A 318 -3.61 -6.10 -37.38
C LEU A 318 -2.82 -6.12 -36.07
N ASN A 319 -2.54 -4.93 -35.55
CA ASN A 319 -1.73 -4.76 -34.34
C ASN A 319 -2.52 -5.08 -33.07
N HIS A 320 -1.86 -5.75 -32.12
CA HIS A 320 -2.36 -5.87 -30.75
C HIS A 320 -2.22 -4.53 -30.00
N MET A 321 -3.12 -4.27 -29.05
CA MET A 321 -2.98 -3.13 -28.16
C MET A 321 -2.31 -3.55 -26.86
N HIS A 322 -1.25 -2.86 -26.46
CA HIS A 322 -0.51 -3.16 -25.25
C HIS A 322 -0.08 -1.91 -24.49
N ARG A 323 0.03 -2.03 -23.16
CA ARG A 323 0.63 -1.01 -22.29
C ARG A 323 1.64 -1.66 -21.34
N ASP A 324 2.77 -0.99 -21.14
CA ASP A 324 3.81 -1.40 -20.19
C ASP A 324 3.63 -0.62 -18.88
N SER A 325 3.85 -1.30 -17.76
CA SER A 325 3.93 -0.69 -16.44
C SER A 325 4.86 -1.50 -15.55
N TYR A 326 5.06 -1.02 -14.33
CA TYR A 326 5.89 -1.64 -13.34
C TYR A 326 5.45 -1.25 -11.93
N GLY A 327 5.80 -2.06 -10.94
CA GLY A 327 5.58 -1.72 -9.54
C GLY A 327 5.73 -2.91 -8.60
N ARG A 328 5.61 -2.63 -7.30
CA ARG A 328 5.57 -3.65 -6.26
C ARG A 328 4.14 -4.12 -6.04
N PHE A 329 3.95 -5.43 -6.13
CA PHE A 329 2.73 -6.12 -5.73
C PHE A 329 2.90 -6.72 -4.33
N ALA A 330 1.86 -6.67 -3.51
CA ALA A 330 1.81 -7.32 -2.19
C ALA A 330 0.51 -8.11 -2.02
N ALA A 331 0.49 -9.04 -1.06
CA ALA A 331 -0.70 -9.84 -0.74
C ALA A 331 -1.84 -9.00 -0.11
N ASP A 332 -1.48 -7.96 0.64
CA ASP A 332 -2.42 -7.00 1.22
C ASP A 332 -1.90 -5.55 1.10
N ASN A 333 -2.76 -4.58 1.42
CA ASN A 333 -2.41 -3.17 1.41
C ASN A 333 -1.81 -2.70 2.76
N LYS A 334 -1.59 -3.59 3.75
CA LYS A 334 -1.14 -3.16 5.09
C LYS A 334 0.28 -2.62 5.06
N SER A 335 1.12 -3.17 4.19
CA SER A 335 2.47 -2.66 3.98
C SER A 335 2.49 -1.36 3.16
N GLY A 336 1.35 -0.87 2.64
CA GLY A 336 1.29 0.31 1.77
C GLY A 336 1.84 0.09 0.36
N ASP A 337 2.05 -1.17 -0.06
CA ASP A 337 2.31 -1.54 -1.44
C ASP A 337 1.01 -1.84 -2.20
N ASN A 338 1.09 -1.96 -3.53
CA ASN A 338 -0.10 -2.10 -4.37
C ASN A 338 -0.60 -3.54 -4.37
N THR A 339 -1.90 -3.75 -4.16
CA THR A 339 -2.55 -5.03 -4.48
C THR A 339 -3.02 -5.11 -5.93
N SER A 340 -3.10 -3.97 -6.62
CA SER A 340 -3.56 -3.87 -8.01
C SER A 340 -2.90 -2.70 -8.74
N LEU A 341 -2.46 -2.95 -9.97
CA LEU A 341 -1.94 -1.93 -10.89
C LEU A 341 -2.58 -2.10 -12.26
N GLY A 342 -3.03 -1.00 -12.87
CA GLY A 342 -3.69 -1.06 -14.15
C GLY A 342 -4.07 0.30 -14.73
N TRP A 343 -5.01 0.26 -15.69
CA TRP A 343 -5.52 1.44 -16.38
C TRP A 343 -7.04 1.43 -16.39
N ASN A 344 -7.61 2.54 -15.94
CA ASN A 344 -9.05 2.81 -16.01
C ASN A 344 -9.50 3.30 -17.39
N ASP A 345 -8.58 3.48 -18.34
CA ASP A 345 -8.83 4.05 -19.66
C ASP A 345 -8.10 3.24 -20.75
N TYR A 346 -8.01 1.91 -20.56
CA TYR A 346 -7.08 1.07 -21.31
C TYR A 346 -7.37 1.08 -22.83
N MET A 347 -8.59 0.72 -23.25
CA MET A 347 -9.08 0.76 -24.64
C MET A 347 -10.47 1.40 -24.63
N LYS A 348 -10.84 2.24 -25.61
CA LYS A 348 -12.23 2.68 -25.72
C LYS A 348 -13.13 1.46 -25.95
N MET A 349 -14.29 1.42 -25.31
CA MET A 349 -15.19 0.28 -25.45
C MET A 349 -15.69 0.15 -26.90
N SER A 350 -15.91 1.28 -27.59
CA SER A 350 -16.27 1.32 -29.02
C SER A 350 -15.24 0.60 -29.90
N ASP A 351 -13.96 0.79 -29.61
CA ASP A 351 -12.87 0.23 -30.39
C ASP A 351 -12.70 -1.25 -30.06
N PHE A 352 -12.96 -1.65 -28.82
CA PHE A 352 -12.89 -3.05 -28.40
C PHE A 352 -13.98 -3.92 -29.04
N ILE A 353 -15.24 -3.45 -29.01
CA ILE A 353 -16.40 -4.23 -29.50
C ILE A 353 -16.71 -4.01 -30.98
N GLY A 354 -16.03 -3.06 -31.65
CA GLY A 354 -16.27 -2.76 -33.05
C GLY A 354 -16.03 -3.98 -33.94
N SER A 355 -16.98 -4.30 -34.83
CA SER A 355 -16.90 -5.46 -35.72
C SER A 355 -15.64 -5.50 -36.58
N ASP A 356 -15.14 -4.32 -36.96
CA ASP A 356 -13.95 -4.19 -37.80
C ASP A 356 -12.65 -4.21 -37.01
N SER A 357 -12.68 -3.98 -35.68
CA SER A 357 -11.48 -3.80 -34.87
C SER A 357 -10.67 -5.08 -34.66
N GLY A 358 -11.33 -6.24 -34.62
CA GLY A 358 -10.67 -7.55 -34.47
C GLY A 358 -10.25 -7.90 -33.04
N PHE A 359 -10.63 -7.13 -32.02
CA PHE A 359 -10.32 -7.45 -30.61
C PHE A 359 -11.33 -8.40 -29.97
N LEU A 360 -12.60 -8.30 -30.36
CA LEU A 360 -13.67 -9.25 -30.04
C LEU A 360 -14.10 -9.92 -31.35
N VAL A 361 -13.82 -11.23 -31.50
CA VAL A 361 -14.13 -12.01 -32.71
C VAL A 361 -14.82 -13.29 -32.27
N ASP A 362 -15.98 -13.60 -32.86
CA ASP A 362 -16.79 -14.78 -32.49
C ASP A 362 -17.03 -14.88 -30.97
N ASP A 363 -17.41 -13.76 -30.36
CA ASP A 363 -17.60 -13.56 -28.91
C ASP A 363 -16.37 -13.86 -28.03
N THR A 364 -15.21 -14.06 -28.68
CA THR A 364 -13.96 -14.38 -28.03
C THR A 364 -13.12 -13.13 -27.88
N ALA A 365 -12.64 -12.87 -26.67
CA ALA A 365 -11.66 -11.84 -26.34
C ALA A 365 -10.38 -12.49 -25.80
N VAL A 366 -9.22 -11.99 -26.21
CA VAL A 366 -7.91 -12.54 -25.80
C VAL A 366 -7.07 -11.49 -25.09
N PHE A 367 -6.86 -11.72 -23.79
CA PHE A 367 -6.02 -10.91 -22.93
C PHE A 367 -4.69 -11.62 -22.68
N SER A 368 -3.60 -10.87 -22.52
CA SER A 368 -2.35 -11.46 -22.07
C SER A 368 -1.56 -10.50 -21.18
N THR A 369 -0.72 -11.08 -20.32
CA THR A 369 0.26 -10.36 -19.52
C THR A 369 1.61 -11.04 -19.67
N SER A 370 2.62 -10.29 -20.10
CA SER A 370 4.03 -10.72 -20.01
C SER A 370 4.71 -9.96 -18.89
N PHE A 371 5.52 -10.64 -18.08
CA PHE A 371 6.10 -10.04 -16.88
C PHE A 371 7.55 -10.44 -16.64
N HIS A 372 8.24 -9.61 -15.87
CA HIS A 372 9.58 -9.85 -15.34
C HIS A 372 9.64 -9.36 -13.89
N VAL A 373 9.81 -10.29 -12.96
CA VAL A 373 9.98 -10.03 -11.53
C VAL A 373 11.45 -9.77 -11.24
N ILE A 374 11.70 -8.73 -10.45
CA ILE A 374 13.02 -8.42 -9.93
C ILE A 374 13.29 -9.36 -8.76
N LYS A 375 14.31 -10.21 -8.91
CA LYS A 375 14.74 -11.10 -7.83
C LYS A 375 15.55 -10.29 -6.83
N GLU A 376 15.03 -10.19 -5.61
CA GLU A 376 15.61 -9.37 -4.56
C GLU A 376 15.56 -10.08 -3.21
N PHE A 377 16.49 -9.71 -2.34
CA PHE A 377 16.53 -10.18 -0.96
C PHE A 377 16.85 -9.01 -0.06
N SER A 378 16.19 -8.93 1.09
CA SER A 378 16.47 -7.90 2.08
C SER A 378 16.65 -8.48 3.46
N SER A 379 17.56 -7.91 4.23
CA SER A 379 17.76 -8.22 5.64
C SER A 379 17.79 -6.92 6.44
N PHE A 380 17.15 -6.92 7.61
CA PHE A 380 17.09 -5.77 8.49
C PHE A 380 17.59 -6.14 9.88
N SER A 381 18.44 -5.30 10.45
CA SER A 381 18.96 -5.48 11.81
C SER A 381 18.78 -4.19 12.62
N LYS A 382 18.21 -4.31 13.83
CA LYS A 382 18.01 -3.21 14.78
C LYS A 382 19.22 -2.96 15.70
N ASN A 383 20.33 -3.65 15.44
CA ASN A 383 21.59 -3.45 16.13
C ASN A 383 22.59 -2.94 15.10
N GLY A 384 22.69 -1.61 14.96
CA GLY A 384 23.87 -1.04 14.33
C GLY A 384 25.06 -1.37 15.21
N GLY A 385 25.99 -2.19 14.71
CA GLY A 385 27.30 -2.28 15.33
C GLY A 385 27.90 -0.89 15.35
N LEU A 386 28.22 -0.38 16.54
CA LEU A 386 29.20 0.70 16.66
C LEU A 386 30.50 0.20 16.02
N ILE A 387 30.94 0.92 14.99
CA ILE A 387 32.27 1.56 14.84
C ILE A 387 33.46 0.77 15.41
N GLY A 388 34.62 0.84 14.74
CA GLY A 388 35.88 0.24 15.19
C GLY A 388 36.31 0.62 16.62
N VAL A 389 35.71 -0.02 17.63
CA VAL A 389 36.01 0.12 19.05
C VAL A 389 37.09 -0.89 19.41
N ARG A 390 38.33 -0.41 19.46
CA ARG A 390 39.27 -0.88 20.48
C ARG A 390 39.04 -0.02 21.73
N GLY A 391 38.39 -0.58 22.74
CA GLY A 391 38.42 -0.03 24.10
C GLY A 391 37.11 -0.13 24.91
N GLY A 392 37.09 -1.06 25.88
CA GLY A 392 36.65 -0.80 27.26
C GLY A 392 35.15 -0.77 27.61
N SER A 393 34.73 -1.81 28.34
CA SER A 393 33.64 -1.87 29.34
C SER A 393 32.17 -1.76 28.91
N GLY A 394 31.56 -2.94 28.71
CA GLY A 394 30.60 -3.49 29.69
C GLY A 394 29.30 -2.72 29.92
N GLY A 395 28.30 -2.94 29.06
CA GLY A 395 26.90 -2.62 29.35
C GLY A 395 26.01 -2.89 28.14
N THR A 396 25.27 -4.00 28.13
CA THR A 396 24.27 -4.32 27.10
C THR A 396 23.11 -3.31 27.17
N ARG A 397 23.24 -2.18 26.46
CA ARG A 397 22.15 -1.22 26.26
C ARG A 397 21.05 -1.88 25.41
N LYS A 398 19.81 -1.93 25.91
CA LYS A 398 18.63 -2.27 25.09
C LYS A 398 18.60 -1.30 23.90
N SER A 399 18.51 -1.82 22.68
CA SER A 399 18.43 -0.97 21.47
C SER A 399 17.16 -0.13 21.51
N ASP A 400 17.28 1.20 21.41
CA ASP A 400 16.15 2.14 21.46
C ASP A 400 15.29 2.10 20.18
N GLY A 401 15.54 1.17 19.25
CA GLY A 401 14.72 0.97 18.03
C GLY A 401 14.74 2.11 17.02
N HIS A 402 15.49 3.19 17.29
CA HIS A 402 15.66 4.37 16.43
C HIS A 402 16.89 4.29 15.52
N LEU A 403 17.68 3.23 15.62
CA LEU A 403 18.80 2.91 14.74
C LEU A 403 18.54 1.58 14.04
N GLY A 404 18.87 1.48 12.76
CA GLY A 404 18.83 0.21 12.05
C GLY A 404 19.69 0.19 10.80
N LYS A 405 20.15 -1.01 10.44
CA LYS A 405 20.85 -1.29 9.18
C LYS A 405 20.00 -2.21 8.33
N PHE A 406 19.68 -1.74 7.14
CA PHE A 406 18.96 -2.46 6.11
C PHE A 406 19.91 -2.79 4.95
N THR A 407 19.93 -4.04 4.53
CA THR A 407 20.70 -4.49 3.36
C THR A 407 19.73 -5.03 2.33
N TRP A 408 19.92 -4.62 1.08
CA TRP A 408 19.08 -5.00 -0.05
C TRP A 408 19.94 -5.49 -1.20
N ARG A 409 19.71 -6.73 -1.61
CA ARG A 409 20.41 -7.40 -2.71
C ARG A 409 19.45 -7.50 -3.88
N ILE A 410 19.93 -7.13 -5.06
CA ILE A 410 19.21 -7.31 -6.33
C ILE A 410 20.05 -8.23 -7.20
N GLU A 411 19.50 -9.40 -7.50
CA GLU A 411 20.12 -10.38 -8.40
C GLU A 411 19.69 -10.13 -9.85
N ASN A 412 20.42 -10.74 -10.79
CA ASN A 412 20.18 -10.61 -12.22
C ASN A 412 20.21 -9.14 -12.71
N PHE A 413 21.12 -8.32 -12.17
CA PHE A 413 21.12 -6.87 -12.38
C PHE A 413 21.49 -6.47 -13.81
N THR A 414 22.34 -7.24 -14.49
CA THR A 414 22.63 -7.07 -15.92
C THR A 414 21.41 -7.34 -16.78
N ARG A 415 20.64 -8.39 -16.47
CA ARG A 415 19.36 -8.69 -17.14
C ARG A 415 18.37 -7.55 -16.97
N LEU A 416 18.28 -6.96 -15.77
CA LEU A 416 17.47 -5.76 -15.54
C LEU A 416 17.93 -4.61 -16.43
N LYS A 417 19.24 -4.29 -16.46
CA LYS A 417 19.81 -3.26 -17.34
C LYS A 417 19.42 -3.48 -18.81
N ASP A 418 19.59 -4.70 -19.31
CA ASP A 418 19.29 -5.03 -20.70
C ASP A 418 17.81 -4.93 -21.02
N LEU A 419 16.94 -5.35 -20.09
CA LEU A 419 15.49 -5.21 -20.22
C LEU A 419 15.09 -3.74 -20.31
N LEU A 420 15.62 -2.89 -19.43
CA LEU A 420 15.34 -1.45 -19.45
C LEU A 420 15.83 -0.79 -20.74
N LYS A 421 17.00 -1.20 -21.25
CA LYS A 421 17.54 -0.74 -22.52
C LYS A 421 16.65 -1.18 -23.70
N LYS A 422 16.32 -2.48 -23.77
CA LYS A 422 15.51 -3.08 -24.84
C LYS A 422 14.10 -2.47 -24.91
N ARG A 423 13.47 -2.23 -23.75
CA ARG A 423 12.15 -1.61 -23.66
C ARG A 423 12.18 -0.08 -23.68
N LYS A 424 13.37 0.54 -23.81
CA LYS A 424 13.57 1.99 -23.77
C LYS A 424 12.96 2.66 -22.51
N ILE A 425 12.94 1.94 -21.39
CA ILE A 425 12.43 2.47 -20.12
C ILE A 425 13.48 3.40 -19.52
N THR A 426 13.07 4.64 -19.27
CA THR A 426 13.84 5.70 -18.61
C THR A 426 13.12 6.13 -17.33
N GLY A 427 13.84 6.67 -16.36
CA GLY A 427 13.25 7.18 -15.11
C GLY A 427 12.69 6.12 -14.15
N LEU A 428 12.80 4.82 -14.45
CA LEU A 428 12.38 3.75 -13.56
C LEU A 428 13.06 3.87 -12.19
N CYS A 429 12.24 3.95 -11.15
CA CYS A 429 12.67 3.79 -9.76
C CYS A 429 12.18 2.45 -9.21
N ILE A 430 13.08 1.67 -8.62
CA ILE A 430 12.75 0.43 -7.91
C ILE A 430 12.81 0.75 -6.43
N LYS A 431 11.80 0.28 -5.69
CA LYS A 431 11.73 0.50 -4.26
C LYS A 431 11.84 -0.83 -3.52
N SER A 432 12.71 -0.88 -2.51
CA SER A 432 12.84 -2.05 -1.63
C SER A 432 11.54 -2.33 -0.87
N ARG A 433 11.49 -3.47 -0.18
CA ARG A 433 10.52 -3.67 0.91
C ARG A 433 10.68 -2.58 1.97
N ARG A 434 9.59 -2.30 2.69
CA ARG A 434 9.62 -1.36 3.80
C ARG A 434 10.30 -2.01 5.02
N PHE A 435 10.98 -1.19 5.80
CA PHE A 435 11.53 -1.56 7.10
C PHE A 435 11.25 -0.45 8.10
N GLN A 436 11.09 -0.80 9.39
CA GLN A 436 10.65 0.16 10.41
C GLN A 436 11.76 0.50 11.41
N ILE A 437 12.01 1.81 11.56
CA ILE A 437 12.94 2.40 12.53
C ILE A 437 12.23 3.56 13.20
N GLY A 438 12.29 3.67 14.54
CA GLY A 438 11.64 4.76 15.27
C GLY A 438 10.14 4.88 15.00
N ASN A 439 9.49 3.75 14.68
CA ASN A 439 8.11 3.69 14.20
C ASN A 439 7.80 4.52 12.92
N ARG A 440 8.81 4.79 12.12
CA ARG A 440 8.72 5.34 10.77
C ARG A 440 8.92 4.23 9.76
N ASP A 441 8.20 4.30 8.65
CA ASP A 441 8.39 3.40 7.53
C ASP A 441 9.49 3.93 6.62
N CYS A 442 10.55 3.16 6.48
CA CYS A 442 11.71 3.47 5.64
C CYS A 442 11.75 2.54 4.42
N ARG A 443 12.28 3.02 3.29
CA ARG A 443 12.63 2.18 2.14
C ARG A 443 13.75 2.78 1.30
N LEU A 444 14.54 1.91 0.68
CA LEU A 444 15.50 2.32 -0.35
C LEU A 444 14.80 2.51 -1.69
N ILE A 445 15.20 3.55 -2.42
CA ILE A 445 14.81 3.81 -3.80
C ILE A 445 16.08 3.83 -4.65
N VAL A 446 16.10 3.01 -5.69
CA VAL A 446 17.21 2.92 -6.64
C VAL A 446 16.71 3.23 -8.04
N TYR A 447 17.45 4.06 -8.77
CA TYR A 447 17.28 4.27 -10.20
C TYR A 447 18.42 3.56 -10.92
N PRO A 448 18.20 2.34 -11.47
CA PRO A 448 19.27 1.52 -12.07
C PRO A 448 20.00 2.21 -13.23
N ARG A 449 19.29 3.10 -13.94
CA ARG A 449 19.83 3.89 -15.04
C ARG A 449 20.15 5.34 -14.66
N GLY A 450 19.97 5.70 -13.39
CA GLY A 450 20.17 7.06 -12.92
C GLY A 450 19.05 8.04 -13.24
N GLN A 451 19.12 9.19 -12.56
CA GLN A 451 18.32 10.39 -12.83
C GLN A 451 19.15 11.58 -13.30
N SER A 452 20.49 11.47 -13.32
CA SER A 452 21.38 12.53 -13.80
C SER A 452 21.22 12.76 -15.30
N GLN A 453 21.67 13.92 -15.79
CA GLN A 453 21.73 14.22 -17.22
C GLN A 453 23.16 14.63 -17.57
N PRO A 454 23.92 13.79 -18.31
CA PRO A 454 23.53 12.49 -18.87
C PRO A 454 23.31 11.41 -17.79
N PRO A 455 22.54 10.35 -18.07
CA PRO A 455 22.24 9.25 -17.13
C PRO A 455 23.43 8.29 -17.03
N CYS A 456 24.54 8.75 -16.47
CA CYS A 456 25.80 8.01 -16.34
C CYS A 456 26.08 7.51 -14.93
N HIS A 457 25.22 7.83 -13.95
CA HIS A 457 25.35 7.39 -12.56
C HIS A 457 24.11 6.62 -12.11
N LEU A 458 24.30 5.59 -11.29
CA LEU A 458 23.26 5.03 -10.45
C LEU A 458 22.80 6.09 -9.43
N SER A 459 21.50 6.17 -9.16
CA SER A 459 20.96 7.05 -8.11
C SER A 459 20.37 6.22 -6.97
N VAL A 460 20.59 6.64 -5.73
CA VAL A 460 20.13 5.95 -4.52
C VAL A 460 19.57 6.97 -3.52
N PHE A 461 18.37 6.68 -3.00
CA PHE A 461 17.66 7.52 -2.05
C PHE A 461 17.07 6.68 -0.92
N LEU A 462 16.85 7.33 0.22
CA LEU A 462 16.06 6.84 1.33
C LEU A 462 14.74 7.60 1.37
N GLU A 463 13.63 6.88 1.33
CA GLU A 463 12.29 7.41 1.61
C GLU A 463 11.90 7.06 3.04
N VAL A 464 11.41 8.04 3.80
CA VAL A 464 10.87 7.88 5.16
C VAL A 464 9.46 8.45 5.20
N THR A 465 8.53 7.69 5.76
CA THR A 465 7.11 8.06 5.85
C THR A 465 6.54 7.68 7.21
N ASP A 466 5.38 8.25 7.55
CA ASP A 466 4.58 7.85 8.71
C ASP A 466 3.21 7.39 8.24
N SER A 467 3.02 6.07 8.11
CA SER A 467 1.73 5.50 7.70
C SER A 467 0.65 5.62 8.77
N ARG A 468 1.04 5.84 10.03
CA ARG A 468 0.10 5.91 11.18
C ARG A 468 -0.44 7.32 11.37
N ASN A 469 0.29 8.33 10.90
CA ASN A 469 -0.15 9.71 10.98
C ASN A 469 -0.70 10.20 9.64
N THR A 470 -2.02 10.35 9.57
CA THR A 470 -2.72 10.92 8.42
C THR A 470 -2.80 12.45 8.46
N SER A 471 -2.39 13.10 9.56
CA SER A 471 -2.28 14.57 9.63
C SER A 471 -1.10 15.08 8.79
N SER A 472 -1.24 16.31 8.27
CA SER A 472 -0.34 16.89 7.26
C SER A 472 1.02 17.39 7.79
N ASP A 473 1.32 17.21 9.07
CA ASP A 473 2.35 17.97 9.80
C ASP A 473 3.46 17.11 10.43
N TRP A 474 3.52 15.81 10.15
CA TRP A 474 4.62 14.99 10.69
C TRP A 474 5.98 15.45 10.13
N SER A 475 6.98 15.47 11.00
CA SER A 475 8.38 15.57 10.60
C SER A 475 9.28 14.77 11.54
N CYS A 476 10.45 14.36 11.05
CA CYS A 476 11.48 13.77 11.90
C CYS A 476 12.87 14.07 11.34
N PHE A 477 13.83 14.33 12.23
CA PHE A 477 15.23 14.45 11.84
C PHE A 477 15.86 13.06 11.70
N VAL A 478 16.55 12.83 10.59
CA VAL A 478 17.14 11.54 10.24
C VAL A 478 18.57 11.75 9.79
N SER A 479 19.51 11.07 10.45
CA SER A 479 20.85 10.84 9.94
C SER A 479 20.86 9.52 9.20
N HIS A 480 21.27 9.51 7.94
CA HIS A 480 21.35 8.28 7.15
C HIS A 480 22.66 8.17 6.40
N ARG A 481 23.10 6.93 6.22
CA ARG A 481 24.26 6.55 5.45
C ARG A 481 23.84 5.47 4.46
N LEU A 482 23.92 5.80 3.17
CA LEU A 482 23.60 4.87 2.08
C LEU A 482 24.91 4.37 1.48
N SER A 483 24.92 3.12 1.03
CA SER A 483 26.07 2.50 0.39
C SER A 483 25.69 1.63 -0.78
N VAL A 484 26.55 1.64 -1.81
CA VAL A 484 26.66 0.55 -2.79
C VAL A 484 27.88 -0.25 -2.39
N VAL A 485 27.63 -1.48 -1.94
CA VAL A 485 28.64 -2.32 -1.29
C VAL A 485 29.57 -2.92 -2.34
N ASN A 486 30.87 -2.76 -2.12
CA ASN A 486 31.87 -3.52 -2.85
C ASN A 486 31.98 -4.90 -2.20
N GLN A 487 31.59 -5.93 -2.95
CA GLN A 487 31.43 -7.29 -2.42
C GLN A 487 32.75 -8.08 -2.36
N ARG A 488 33.84 -7.51 -2.88
CA ARG A 488 35.19 -8.08 -2.81
C ARG A 488 36.01 -7.45 -1.69
N MET A 489 35.91 -6.13 -1.50
CA MET A 489 36.66 -5.38 -0.49
C MET A 489 35.79 -4.28 0.11
N GLU A 490 35.41 -4.43 1.37
CA GLU A 490 34.40 -3.59 2.03
C GLU A 490 34.80 -2.10 2.09
N ASP A 491 36.10 -1.83 2.28
CA ASP A 491 36.70 -0.49 2.32
C ASP A 491 36.57 0.27 0.99
N LYS A 492 36.38 -0.43 -0.13
CA LYS A 492 36.09 0.15 -1.45
C LYS A 492 34.60 0.39 -1.72
N SER A 493 33.72 0.16 -0.75
CA SER A 493 32.30 0.49 -0.88
C SER A 493 32.10 1.99 -1.06
N VAL A 494 31.24 2.40 -2.00
CA VAL A 494 30.87 3.81 -2.12
C VAL A 494 29.80 4.09 -1.10
N THR A 495 30.10 4.98 -0.14
CA THR A 495 29.20 5.34 0.96
C THR A 495 29.03 6.85 1.01
N LYS A 496 27.78 7.30 1.15
CA LYS A 496 27.44 8.71 1.31
C LYS A 496 26.49 8.88 2.49
N GLU A 497 26.68 9.96 3.24
CA GLU A 497 25.91 10.25 4.44
C GLU A 497 25.27 11.64 4.37
N SER A 498 24.11 11.78 4.98
CA SER A 498 23.39 13.04 5.05
C SER A 498 22.47 13.09 6.27
N GLN A 499 22.17 14.30 6.72
CA GLN A 499 21.23 14.57 7.79
C GLN A 499 20.14 15.49 7.26
N ASN A 500 18.89 15.03 7.30
CA ASN A 500 17.76 15.79 6.79
C ASN A 500 16.55 15.64 7.71
N ARG A 501 15.68 16.65 7.70
CA ARG A 501 14.35 16.54 8.31
C ARG A 501 13.35 16.09 7.26
N TYR A 502 12.89 14.86 7.41
CA TYR A 502 11.88 14.24 6.56
C TYR A 502 10.50 14.75 6.95
N SER A 503 9.64 14.94 5.95
CA SER A 503 8.25 15.38 6.13
C SER A 503 7.38 14.90 4.96
N LYS A 504 6.09 15.22 5.00
CA LYS A 504 5.19 14.96 3.86
C LYS A 504 5.65 15.67 2.57
N ALA A 505 6.22 16.86 2.68
CA ALA A 505 6.70 17.64 1.53
C ALA A 505 8.09 17.17 1.03
N ALA A 506 8.92 16.64 1.93
CA ALA A 506 10.27 16.16 1.63
C ALA A 506 10.49 14.78 2.25
N LYS A 507 9.89 13.76 1.62
CA LYS A 507 9.86 12.38 2.14
C LYS A 507 11.02 11.51 1.65
N ASP A 508 11.76 11.95 0.65
CA ASP A 508 12.90 11.22 0.08
C ASP A 508 14.11 12.13 -0.07
N TRP A 509 15.27 11.59 0.32
CA TRP A 509 16.57 12.26 0.24
C TRP A 509 17.63 11.27 -0.21
N GLY A 510 18.63 11.75 -0.95
CA GLY A 510 19.67 10.90 -1.51
C GLY A 510 20.45 11.58 -2.62
N TRP A 511 21.10 10.78 -3.47
CA TRP A 511 22.02 11.27 -4.48
C TRP A 511 21.64 10.79 -5.86
N ARG A 512 21.46 11.76 -6.77
CA ARG A 512 21.28 11.53 -8.21
C ARG A 512 22.53 10.90 -8.84
N GLU A 513 23.71 11.29 -8.35
CA GLU A 513 25.00 10.79 -8.80
C GLU A 513 25.66 10.01 -7.67
N PHE A 514 25.41 8.71 -7.58
CA PHE A 514 25.90 7.87 -6.49
C PHE A 514 27.17 7.10 -6.89
N VAL A 515 27.06 6.12 -7.80
CA VAL A 515 28.17 5.37 -8.41
C VAL A 515 28.07 5.51 -9.93
N THR A 516 29.19 5.66 -10.65
CA THR A 516 29.16 5.67 -12.11
C THR A 516 28.67 4.32 -12.63
N LEU A 517 27.83 4.31 -13.67
CA LEU A 517 27.39 3.06 -14.29
C LEU A 517 28.58 2.30 -14.90
N THR A 518 29.62 3.01 -15.35
CA THR A 518 30.85 2.39 -15.84
C THR A 518 31.52 1.55 -14.75
N SER A 519 31.74 2.09 -13.56
CA SER A 519 32.34 1.35 -12.45
C SER A 519 31.41 0.28 -11.89
N LEU A 520 30.10 0.54 -11.83
CA LEU A 520 29.12 -0.45 -11.36
C LEU A 520 29.12 -1.73 -12.20
N PHE A 521 29.24 -1.61 -13.52
CA PHE A 521 29.21 -2.73 -14.47
C PHE A 521 30.58 -3.28 -14.86
N ASP A 522 31.66 -2.69 -14.33
CA ASP A 522 33.00 -3.24 -14.46
C ASP A 522 33.17 -4.44 -13.52
N GLN A 523 33.50 -5.60 -14.11
CA GLN A 523 33.62 -6.86 -13.37
C GLN A 523 34.80 -6.86 -12.38
N ASP A 524 35.77 -5.96 -12.55
CA ASP A 524 36.93 -5.84 -11.66
C ASP A 524 36.72 -4.85 -10.52
N SER A 525 35.79 -3.91 -10.69
CA SER A 525 35.44 -2.90 -9.69
C SER A 525 34.82 -3.49 -8.41
N GLY A 526 34.26 -4.69 -8.45
CA GLY A 526 33.78 -5.43 -7.26
C GLY A 526 32.37 -5.08 -6.76
N PHE A 527 31.65 -4.17 -7.42
CA PHE A 527 30.26 -3.81 -7.08
C PHE A 527 29.23 -4.84 -7.59
N LEU A 528 29.45 -5.40 -8.77
CA LEU A 528 28.63 -6.44 -9.39
C LEU A 528 29.35 -7.79 -9.29
N VAL A 529 28.87 -8.67 -8.42
CA VAL A 529 29.43 -10.02 -8.21
C VAL A 529 28.31 -11.03 -8.35
N GLN A 530 28.52 -12.09 -9.16
CA GLN A 530 27.47 -13.08 -9.47
C GLN A 530 26.15 -12.42 -9.93
N ASP A 531 26.26 -11.45 -10.83
CA ASP A 531 25.16 -10.62 -11.34
C ASP A 531 24.28 -9.97 -10.26
N THR A 532 24.85 -9.74 -9.08
CA THR A 532 24.16 -9.19 -7.92
C THR A 532 24.78 -7.86 -7.51
N VAL A 533 23.92 -6.88 -7.21
CA VAL A 533 24.31 -5.60 -6.59
C VAL A 533 23.74 -5.52 -5.19
N VAL A 534 24.55 -5.06 -4.23
CA VAL A 534 24.16 -4.95 -2.83
C VAL A 534 24.13 -3.49 -2.40
N PHE A 535 23.00 -3.07 -1.86
CA PHE A 535 22.75 -1.76 -1.28
C PHE A 535 22.64 -1.89 0.23
N SER A 536 23.09 -0.86 0.95
CA SER A 536 22.92 -0.76 2.40
C SER A 536 22.38 0.62 2.77
N ALA A 537 21.50 0.66 3.76
CA ALA A 537 21.02 1.88 4.41
C ALA A 537 21.19 1.73 5.92
N GLU A 538 21.99 2.59 6.52
CA GLU A 538 22.07 2.76 7.96
C GLU A 538 21.34 4.05 8.31
N VAL A 539 20.36 3.95 9.19
CA VAL A 539 19.41 5.03 9.46
C VAL A 539 19.26 5.20 10.95
N LEU A 540 19.49 6.42 11.43
CA LEU A 540 19.29 6.86 12.80
C LEU A 540 18.25 7.99 12.81
N ILE A 541 17.16 7.79 13.54
CA ILE A 541 16.08 8.76 13.67
C ILE A 541 16.17 9.45 15.03
N LEU A 542 16.06 10.78 15.03
CA LEU A 542 16.02 11.55 16.27
C LEU A 542 14.69 11.29 16.97
N LYS A 543 14.77 10.82 18.21
CA LYS A 543 13.63 10.70 19.10
C LYS A 543 13.46 12.04 19.79
N GLU A 544 12.44 12.78 19.39
CA GLU A 544 12.22 14.15 19.86
C GLU A 544 10.76 14.42 20.23
N THR A 545 10.58 15.30 21.21
CA THR A 545 9.28 15.91 21.51
C THR A 545 9.46 17.42 21.60
N SER A 546 8.42 18.18 21.23
CA SER A 546 8.48 19.64 21.23
C SER A 546 7.15 20.24 21.64
N THR A 547 7.18 21.30 22.45
CA THR A 547 5.99 22.03 22.90
C THR A 547 6.20 23.53 22.73
N MET A 548 5.14 24.23 22.32
CA MET A 548 5.12 25.70 22.20
C MET A 548 4.15 26.24 23.26
N LEU A 549 4.59 27.24 24.01
CA LEU A 549 3.81 27.92 25.05
C LEU A 549 3.80 29.42 24.74
N ASP A 550 2.61 30.00 24.53
CA ASP A 550 2.42 31.45 24.47
C ASP A 550 2.37 31.99 25.91
N LEU A 551 3.28 32.89 26.23
CA LEU A 551 3.32 33.58 27.52
C LEU A 551 2.49 34.86 27.38
N THR A 552 1.25 34.83 27.88
CA THR A 552 0.43 36.05 28.04
C THR A 552 0.83 36.74 29.33
N ASP A 553 1.17 38.02 29.27
CA ASP A 553 1.41 38.85 30.45
C ASP A 553 0.08 39.01 31.24
N GLN A 554 -0.18 38.11 32.18
CA GLN A 554 -1.04 38.41 33.33
C GLN A 554 -0.11 38.81 34.47
N ASP A 555 0.20 40.10 34.55
CA ASP A 555 0.49 40.84 35.79
C ASP A 555 0.91 42.27 35.45
N SER A 556 -0.06 43.17 35.35
CA SER A 556 0.13 44.61 35.59
C SER A 556 -1.23 45.30 35.72
N GLU A 557 -1.85 45.15 36.89
CA GLU A 557 -2.74 46.20 37.38
C GLU A 557 -1.88 47.43 37.69
N SER A 558 -1.96 48.48 36.86
CA SER A 558 -2.25 49.86 37.29
C SER A 558 -1.99 50.91 36.20
N SER A 559 -2.97 51.81 36.05
CA SER A 559 -2.91 53.19 35.50
C SER A 559 -2.78 53.44 33.97
N ASN A 560 -3.94 53.44 33.33
CA ASN A 560 -4.51 54.46 32.42
C ASN A 560 -3.60 55.58 31.84
N SER A 561 -3.45 55.64 30.50
CA SER A 561 -3.80 56.79 29.61
C SER A 561 -3.29 56.54 28.18
N GLY A 562 -4.08 56.93 27.17
CA GLY A 562 -4.05 56.33 25.83
C GLY A 562 -2.98 56.80 24.84
N SER A 563 -2.60 55.87 23.95
CA SER A 563 -2.19 56.11 22.56
C SER A 563 -2.28 54.77 21.80
N GLN A 564 -3.00 54.73 20.67
CA GLN A 564 -3.05 53.58 19.77
C GLN A 564 -1.68 53.36 19.11
N ILE A 565 -0.89 52.41 19.64
CA ILE A 565 0.05 51.54 18.90
C ILE A 565 0.04 50.18 19.62
N ASP A 566 -1.03 49.40 19.43
CA ASP A 566 -1.18 48.06 20.01
C ASP A 566 -0.56 46.99 19.11
N LYS A 567 0.69 46.59 19.42
CA LYS A 567 1.19 45.21 19.30
C LYS A 567 2.20 44.96 20.41
N ILE A 568 1.71 44.81 21.64
CA ILE A 568 2.49 44.26 22.77
C ILE A 568 2.99 42.87 22.36
N GLY A 569 4.30 42.70 22.32
CA GLY A 569 4.98 41.51 21.80
C GLY A 569 4.59 40.25 22.55
N LYS A 570 3.90 39.32 21.89
CA LYS A 570 3.62 37.99 22.45
C LYS A 570 4.95 37.24 22.69
N ARG A 571 5.32 37.07 23.96
CA ARG A 571 6.43 36.20 24.34
C ARG A 571 6.03 34.75 24.11
N SER A 572 6.90 33.98 23.48
CA SER A 572 6.65 32.57 23.18
C SER A 572 7.86 31.74 23.59
N SER A 573 7.59 30.55 24.13
CA SER A 573 8.60 29.60 24.58
C SER A 573 8.46 28.30 23.80
N PHE A 574 9.53 27.90 23.12
CA PHE A 574 9.64 26.64 22.43
C PHE A 574 10.58 25.71 23.21
N THR A 575 10.05 24.58 23.66
CA THR A 575 10.83 23.53 24.32
C THR A 575 11.05 22.38 23.35
N TRP A 576 12.30 21.95 23.19
CA TRP A 576 12.72 20.81 22.39
C TRP A 576 13.44 19.78 23.26
N ARG A 577 12.88 18.58 23.35
CA ARG A 577 13.45 17.46 24.07
C ARG A 577 14.04 16.48 23.06
N VAL A 578 15.32 16.17 23.21
CA VAL A 578 16.03 15.14 22.45
C VAL A 578 16.22 13.94 23.37
N GLU A 579 15.52 12.84 23.10
CA GLU A 579 15.36 11.69 24.01
C GLU A 579 16.31 10.51 23.70
N ASN A 580 17.14 10.64 22.67
CA ASN A 580 18.19 9.70 22.31
C ASN A 580 19.53 10.41 22.01
N PHE A 581 19.86 11.41 22.82
CA PHE A 581 20.97 12.35 22.60
C PHE A 581 22.31 11.66 22.36
N MET A 582 22.63 10.62 23.13
CA MET A 582 23.87 9.87 23.01
C MET A 582 24.04 9.18 21.66
N SER A 583 22.93 8.86 20.97
CA SER A 583 22.99 8.29 19.62
C SER A 583 23.46 9.31 18.57
N PHE A 584 23.31 10.61 18.86
CA PHE A 584 23.69 11.71 17.97
C PHE A 584 24.99 12.39 18.38
N LYS A 585 25.63 12.00 19.48
CA LYS A 585 26.85 12.63 19.99
C LYS A 585 27.93 12.74 18.92
N GLU A 586 28.35 11.61 18.36
CA GLU A 586 29.40 11.58 17.32
C GLU A 586 28.99 12.31 16.03
N ILE A 587 27.69 12.33 15.71
CA ILE A 587 27.17 13.09 14.57
C ILE A 587 27.35 14.59 14.83
N MET A 588 27.11 15.05 16.07
CA MET A 588 27.23 16.46 16.43
C MET A 588 28.68 16.98 16.38
N GLU A 589 29.69 16.11 16.45
CA GLU A 589 31.11 16.47 16.29
C GLU A 589 31.45 16.94 14.86
N THR A 590 30.67 16.52 13.86
CA THR A 590 30.94 16.80 12.44
C THR A 590 29.78 17.49 11.71
N ARG A 591 28.57 17.42 12.26
CA ARG A 591 27.32 17.87 11.64
C ARG A 591 26.41 18.50 12.67
N LYS A 592 25.37 19.20 12.19
CA LYS A 592 24.38 19.86 13.04
C LYS A 592 23.11 19.01 13.13
N ILE A 593 22.47 18.98 14.29
CA ILE A 593 21.09 18.53 14.45
C ILE A 593 20.19 19.75 14.65
N PHE A 594 18.91 19.65 14.29
CA PHE A 594 18.00 20.78 14.44
C PHE A 594 16.57 20.33 14.70
N SER A 595 15.83 21.15 15.44
CA SER A 595 14.42 20.93 15.75
C SER A 595 13.53 21.05 14.51
N LYS A 596 12.24 20.75 14.65
CA LYS A 596 11.26 21.23 13.68
C LYS A 596 11.18 22.75 13.73
N PHE A 597 10.71 23.35 12.64
CA PHE A 597 10.35 24.76 12.64
C PHE A 597 9.15 25.03 13.56
N PHE A 598 9.15 26.19 14.19
CA PHE A 598 8.08 26.71 15.03
C PHE A 598 7.82 28.17 14.68
N GLN A 599 6.57 28.60 14.85
CA GLN A 599 6.13 29.94 14.54
C GLN A 599 6.21 30.81 15.80
N ALA A 600 6.85 31.98 15.70
CA ALA A 600 6.92 32.96 16.77
C ALA A 600 7.00 34.37 16.18
N GLY A 601 6.11 35.28 16.61
CA GLY A 601 6.12 36.68 16.15
C GLY A 601 5.93 36.87 14.63
N GLY A 602 5.37 35.88 13.93
CA GLY A 602 5.25 35.90 12.46
C GLY A 602 6.50 35.41 11.72
N CYS A 603 7.52 34.93 12.44
CA CYS A 603 8.71 34.28 11.91
C CYS A 603 8.61 32.76 12.05
N GLU A 604 9.18 32.04 11.08
CA GLU A 604 9.38 30.59 11.16
C GLU A 604 10.82 30.29 11.58
N LEU A 605 11.01 29.78 12.81
CA LEU A 605 12.30 29.64 13.47
C LEU A 605 12.58 28.18 13.85
N ARG A 606 13.86 27.79 13.99
CA ARG A 606 14.25 26.49 14.57
C ARG A 606 15.55 26.57 15.35
N ILE A 607 15.70 25.67 16.33
CA ILE A 607 16.93 25.52 17.11
C ILE A 607 17.86 24.57 16.37
N GLY A 608 19.11 24.97 16.17
CA GLY A 608 20.19 24.11 15.70
C GLY A 608 21.24 23.89 16.78
N VAL A 609 21.77 22.66 16.88
CA VAL A 609 22.75 22.23 17.89
C VAL A 609 23.87 21.46 17.21
N TYR A 610 25.11 21.72 17.63
CA TYR A 610 26.30 20.95 17.23
C TYR A 610 27.38 21.02 18.31
N GLU A 611 28.37 20.16 18.20
CA GLU A 611 29.55 20.16 19.07
C GLU A 611 30.74 20.77 18.31
N SER A 612 31.51 21.61 19.00
CA SER A 612 32.76 22.16 18.47
C SER A 612 33.79 22.17 19.59
N PHE A 613 34.89 21.43 19.41
CA PHE A 613 35.97 21.30 20.40
C PHE A 613 35.45 20.99 21.81
N ASP A 614 34.66 19.93 21.96
CA ASP A 614 34.02 19.52 23.21
C ASP A 614 33.06 20.57 23.79
N THR A 615 32.62 21.58 23.04
CA THR A 615 31.67 22.62 23.51
C THR A 615 30.34 22.52 22.76
N ILE A 616 29.23 22.47 23.51
CA ILE A 616 27.89 22.48 22.92
C ILE A 616 27.56 23.89 22.39
N CYS A 617 27.32 23.98 21.09
CA CYS A 617 27.00 25.19 20.36
C CYS A 617 25.54 25.16 19.92
N ILE A 618 24.79 26.21 20.24
CA ILE A 618 23.37 26.33 19.91
C ILE A 618 23.15 27.62 19.14
N TYR A 619 22.31 27.58 18.11
CA TYR A 619 21.96 28.75 17.33
C TYR A 619 20.48 28.73 16.94
N LEU A 620 19.93 29.90 16.64
CA LEU A 620 18.59 30.07 16.08
C LEU A 620 18.71 30.38 14.59
N GLU A 621 17.88 29.76 13.76
CA GLU A 621 17.80 30.07 12.34
C GLU A 621 16.35 30.21 11.88
N SER A 622 16.13 31.04 10.85
CA SER A 622 14.82 31.27 10.22
C SER A 622 14.73 30.51 8.89
N ASP A 623 13.54 30.02 8.53
CA ASP A 623 13.29 29.60 7.15
C ASP A 623 13.14 30.85 6.26
N GLN A 624 13.87 30.90 5.14
CA GLN A 624 13.77 31.98 4.15
C GLN A 624 12.94 31.57 2.93
N SER A 625 12.40 30.34 2.90
CA SER A 625 11.88 29.72 1.69
C SER A 625 10.34 29.54 1.63
N VAL A 626 9.60 29.71 2.73
CA VAL A 626 8.17 29.39 2.79
C VAL A 626 7.33 30.49 3.47
N GLY A 627 6.42 31.10 2.70
CA GLY A 627 5.21 31.78 3.22
C GLY A 627 5.39 33.13 3.94
N SER A 628 6.59 33.49 4.38
CA SER A 628 6.91 34.87 4.75
C SER A 628 7.12 35.68 3.47
N ASP A 629 6.41 36.79 3.35
CA ASP A 629 6.67 37.83 2.36
C ASP A 629 8.19 38.06 2.25
N PRO A 630 8.83 37.81 1.09
CA PRO A 630 10.27 37.91 0.92
C PRO A 630 10.82 39.30 1.23
N ASP A 631 9.95 40.31 1.37
CA ASP A 631 10.31 41.65 1.80
C ASP A 631 10.40 41.81 3.33
N LYS A 632 9.79 40.91 4.12
CA LYS A 632 9.78 41.00 5.59
C LYS A 632 11.06 40.47 6.22
N ASN A 633 11.89 41.39 6.69
CA ASN A 633 13.01 41.11 7.57
C ASN A 633 12.57 41.32 9.02
N PHE A 634 13.06 40.51 9.95
CA PHE A 634 12.74 40.64 11.37
C PHE A 634 14.00 40.63 12.21
N TRP A 635 14.04 41.50 13.20
CA TRP A 635 14.98 41.38 14.31
C TRP A 635 14.31 40.61 15.43
N VAL A 636 14.93 39.50 15.80
CA VAL A 636 14.41 38.57 16.81
C VAL A 636 15.39 38.56 17.96
N ARG A 637 14.95 39.02 19.14
CA ARG A 637 15.68 38.87 20.40
C ARG A 637 15.17 37.63 21.12
N TYR A 638 16.10 36.80 21.56
CA TYR A 638 15.76 35.52 22.18
C TYR A 638 16.74 35.17 23.29
N ARG A 639 16.33 34.23 24.13
CA ARG A 639 17.22 33.55 25.05
C ARG A 639 17.06 32.04 24.93
N MET A 640 18.17 31.33 25.02
CA MET A 640 18.22 29.88 24.93
C MET A 640 18.75 29.27 26.21
N ALA A 641 18.27 28.07 26.53
CA ALA A 641 18.75 27.29 27.66
C ALA A 641 19.09 25.86 27.31
N VAL A 642 20.10 25.34 28.02
CA VAL A 642 20.26 23.91 28.27
C VAL A 642 19.74 23.65 29.68
N VAL A 643 18.59 22.97 29.78
CA VAL A 643 17.86 22.83 31.03
C VAL A 643 18.54 21.81 31.93
N ASN A 644 18.77 22.20 33.18
CA ASN A 644 19.16 21.26 34.22
C ASN A 644 17.90 20.58 34.78
N GLN A 645 17.70 19.32 34.43
CA GLN A 645 16.48 18.57 34.72
C GLN A 645 16.39 18.07 36.17
N LYS A 646 17.50 18.12 36.93
CA LYS A 646 17.53 17.76 38.36
C LYS A 646 17.40 18.98 39.28
N ASN A 647 17.97 20.11 38.88
CA ASN A 647 17.94 21.35 39.64
C ASN A 647 17.71 22.54 38.70
N PRO A 648 16.47 23.05 38.59
CA PRO A 648 16.12 24.15 37.68
C PRO A 648 16.98 25.41 37.86
N ALA A 649 17.46 25.71 39.08
CA ALA A 649 18.31 26.87 39.35
C ALA A 649 19.71 26.77 38.71
N LYS A 650 20.14 25.57 38.31
CA LYS A 650 21.40 25.33 37.58
C LYS A 650 21.22 25.34 36.05
N THR A 651 20.04 25.68 35.55
CA THR A 651 19.81 25.84 34.10
C THR A 651 20.68 26.97 33.55
N VAL A 652 21.41 26.69 32.48
CA VAL A 652 22.27 27.69 31.85
C VAL A 652 21.49 28.40 30.77
N TRP A 653 21.31 29.72 30.92
CA TRP A 653 20.64 30.60 29.95
C TRP A 653 21.66 31.50 29.25
N LYS A 654 21.45 31.76 27.96
CA LYS A 654 22.19 32.75 27.19
C LYS A 654 21.23 33.54 26.28
N GLU A 655 21.40 34.85 26.22
CA GLU A 655 20.61 35.73 25.35
C GLU A 655 21.37 36.09 24.08
N SER A 656 20.63 36.36 23.01
CA SER A 656 21.16 36.78 21.72
C SER A 656 20.09 37.44 20.86
N SER A 657 20.47 37.86 19.66
CA SER A 657 19.54 38.33 18.62
C SER A 657 19.98 37.88 17.23
N ILE A 658 19.02 37.68 16.34
CA ILE A 658 19.24 37.44 14.91
C ILE A 658 18.42 38.40 14.05
N CYS A 659 18.88 38.60 12.82
CA CYS A 659 18.16 39.24 11.73
C CYS A 659 17.78 38.15 10.72
N THR A 660 16.51 38.00 10.36
CA THR A 660 16.06 36.82 9.60
C THR A 660 16.57 36.78 8.16
N LYS A 661 16.89 37.93 7.54
CA LYS A 661 17.52 38.00 6.20
C LYS A 661 19.04 38.07 6.25
N THR A 662 19.59 38.99 7.04
CA THR A 662 21.03 39.24 7.08
C THR A 662 21.66 38.18 7.97
N TRP A 663 22.29 37.16 7.37
CA TRP A 663 22.89 36.03 8.08
C TRP A 663 23.83 36.49 9.20
N ASN A 664 23.33 36.56 10.42
CA ASN A 664 24.09 36.85 11.63
C ASN A 664 23.98 35.63 12.56
N ASN A 665 24.80 34.61 12.28
CA ASN A 665 24.90 33.42 13.14
C ASN A 665 25.50 33.79 14.50
N SER A 666 24.69 34.31 15.39
CA SER A 666 25.05 34.46 16.80
C SER A 666 25.01 33.07 17.45
N VAL A 667 26.07 32.29 17.24
CA VAL A 667 26.24 30.97 17.85
C VAL A 667 26.51 31.15 19.34
N LEU A 668 25.68 30.54 20.16
CA LEU A 668 25.81 30.50 21.61
C LEU A 668 26.57 29.25 22.03
N GLN A 669 27.78 29.42 22.56
CA GLN A 669 28.57 28.36 23.18
C GLN A 669 28.12 28.20 24.64
N PHE A 670 27.74 27.01 25.11
CA PHE A 670 27.22 26.85 26.48
C PHE A 670 28.24 26.29 27.46
N MET A 671 28.45 24.98 27.43
CA MET A 671 29.28 24.20 28.36
C MET A 671 29.98 23.08 27.60
N LYS A 672 30.93 22.42 28.25
CA LYS A 672 31.56 21.27 27.63
C LYS A 672 30.59 20.10 27.53
N VAL A 673 30.69 19.33 26.46
CA VAL A 673 29.89 18.11 26.29
C VAL A 673 30.32 17.10 27.35
N SER A 674 31.62 16.97 27.64
CA SER A 674 32.13 16.19 28.77
C SER A 674 31.43 16.52 30.10
N ASP A 675 31.38 17.80 30.50
CA ASP A 675 30.71 18.26 31.73
C ASP A 675 29.19 18.00 31.70
N MET A 676 28.54 18.22 30.54
CA MET A 676 27.11 18.02 30.36
C MET A 676 26.69 16.55 30.53
N LEU A 677 27.58 15.62 30.17
CA LEU A 677 27.36 14.18 30.18
C LEU A 677 27.64 13.52 31.54
N GLU A 678 28.17 14.26 32.53
CA GLU A 678 28.39 13.73 33.87
C GLU A 678 27.06 13.32 34.53
N ALA A 679 27.05 12.16 35.21
CA ALA A 679 25.82 11.53 35.68
C ALA A 679 25.07 12.38 36.73
N ASP A 680 25.77 13.21 37.49
CA ASP A 680 25.26 14.10 38.53
C ASP A 680 25.08 15.56 38.08
N ALA A 681 25.64 15.96 36.93
CA ALA A 681 25.50 17.32 36.40
C ALA A 681 24.04 17.71 36.12
N GLY A 682 23.19 16.75 35.76
CA GLY A 682 21.73 16.92 35.67
C GLY A 682 21.20 17.51 34.36
N PHE A 683 22.05 17.75 33.37
CA PHE A 683 21.65 18.20 32.02
C PHE A 683 21.21 17.04 31.12
N LEU A 684 21.88 15.89 31.19
CA LEU A 684 21.45 14.63 30.58
C LEU A 684 20.74 13.74 31.60
N VAL A 685 19.46 13.43 31.39
CA VAL A 685 18.69 12.52 32.24
C VAL A 685 18.03 11.46 31.37
N ARG A 686 18.32 10.17 31.61
CA ARG A 686 17.78 9.05 30.83
C ARG A 686 17.95 9.23 29.30
N ASP A 687 19.15 9.64 28.87
CA ASP A 687 19.48 9.97 27.47
C ASP A 687 18.70 11.17 26.88
N THR A 688 18.04 11.94 27.74
CA THR A 688 17.26 13.12 27.34
C THR A 688 18.01 14.40 27.66
N VAL A 689 18.14 15.28 26.67
CA VAL A 689 18.58 16.68 26.82
C VAL A 689 17.41 17.59 26.43
N VAL A 690 17.23 18.68 27.17
CA VAL A 690 16.13 19.63 26.94
C VAL A 690 16.71 21.01 26.61
N PHE A 691 16.40 21.47 25.41
CA PHE A 691 16.70 22.81 24.93
C PHE A 691 15.44 23.66 25.00
N VAL A 692 15.58 24.91 25.45
CA VAL A 692 14.47 25.87 25.46
C VAL A 692 14.91 27.11 24.69
N CYS A 693 14.04 27.65 23.86
CA CYS A 693 14.20 28.95 23.22
C CYS A 693 13.00 29.81 23.57
N GLU A 694 13.25 30.97 24.18
CA GLU A 694 12.24 31.97 24.48
C GLU A 694 12.46 33.18 23.59
N ILE A 695 11.42 33.53 22.83
CA ILE A 695 11.41 34.75 22.04
C ILE A 695 10.97 35.88 22.96
N LEU A 696 11.90 36.80 23.18
CA LEU A 696 11.74 37.94 24.08
C LEU A 696 11.10 39.11 23.35
N ASP A 697 11.52 39.33 22.10
CA ASP A 697 11.01 40.38 21.22
C ASP A 697 11.16 39.95 19.75
N CYS A 698 10.25 40.41 18.90
CA CYS A 698 10.23 40.14 17.47
C CYS A 698 9.59 41.31 16.75
N CYS A 699 10.41 42.12 16.07
CA CYS A 699 9.97 43.31 15.37
C CYS A 699 10.44 43.31 13.90
N PRO A 700 9.68 43.91 12.97
CA PRO A 700 10.15 44.13 11.61
C PRO A 700 11.45 44.93 11.61
N TRP A 701 12.45 44.47 10.86
CA TRP A 701 13.73 45.16 10.66
C TRP A 701 13.70 45.91 9.34
N PHE A 702 13.93 47.21 9.38
CA PHE A 702 14.04 48.07 8.20
C PHE A 702 15.52 48.35 7.92
N GLU A 703 15.97 48.17 6.68
CA GLU A 703 17.27 48.71 6.27
C GLU A 703 17.12 50.22 6.04
N PHE A 704 18.18 51.00 6.29
CA PHE A 704 18.12 52.46 6.09
C PHE A 704 17.79 52.85 4.64
N SER A 705 18.04 51.97 3.67
CA SER A 705 17.63 52.10 2.27
C SER A 705 16.13 51.94 2.04
N ASP A 706 15.40 51.34 2.98
CA ASP A 706 13.94 51.16 2.90
C ASP A 706 13.17 52.41 3.39
N LEU A 707 13.90 53.42 3.90
CA LEU A 707 13.38 54.69 4.42
C LEU A 707 13.50 55.85 3.43
N GLU A 708 14.02 55.61 2.21
CA GLU A 708 14.11 56.62 1.12
C GLU A 708 12.86 56.68 0.22
#